data_AF-A0A426V3D4-F1
#
_entry.id   AF-A0A426V3D4-F1
#
_cell.length_a   1.000
_cell.length_b   1.000
_cell.length_c   1.000
_cell.angle_alpha   90.00
_cell.angle_beta   90.00
_cell.angle_gamma   90.00
#
_symmetry.space_group_name_H-M   'P 1'
#
loop_
_entity.id
_entity.type
_entity.pdbx_description
1 polymer ?
#
loop_
_entity_poly.entity_id
_entity_poly.type
_entity_poly.pdbx_seq_one_letter_code
_entity_poly.pdbx_strand_id
1 'polypeptide(L)'
;MMESHARRTAPPDRSKPAAVLAAVAAVGAGAFLAVPSATAAVSSDAWVSEVPDNPVEDVYRFTVPAEVVNEVTGVEDGQVTVQGNFGPGRSWTEFNADGDANRVATIGPLEPGLYYYQYAVRPAPGAEAVAFRNPETDQEVTAQPNLSTLFVPGPGAEWLADVEGGGALATLEYGRGAEALVWTPPGYDPERAEPYPALYLLQDEGQSHREWTELGRLKQILDNLTLDGDAEPMVVVMADSDGLAVKHDLTRALLPAAEAAFHLSSEPADRAVAGIGRGAALALETLVAATGTFTKVGSFSGGLDHRISPGKARQINHRTDLIRVYGGNATDPAYDDVVALEARLADAGVEFQSDGSNPATGGTWETWRASLHDFAQRLFRPAGDGGPSEGHLPFTAREIPAPGTTPTPWVDGNGVVTFEAGPEFADASRVTVWGNFGPAGSWPRTPMTRQDDGSWRLSMRLEGGSYYYKFEVEGVDHKDRNNPTSVFSEPAWSTFTVAGDTLRGRYTAQVPADERGEVTVMNYISTAGEQERSAYVWTPPGYDADRAEPYPVFYLQHGGGQTWTDWLEVGHVDRILDNHHRQGTMVPMVVVMANGNGVDFPEEMTTRIAPAAEEQYNVSGDPGRRALAGLSMGSGHTLSTLWTHPGEFAYIGAMSAFGAPPAGTDVAAVNAGTELIRVYSGDRQDFTYVPTLNLIAAMEERGIEHEFAPIIAGPHGWDVWQLSLIDFLPRLFTS
;
A
#
# COMPACT_ATOMS: atom_id res chain seq x y z
N MET A 1 -17.41 -53.37 -37.02
CA MET A 1 -16.78 -54.70 -36.80
C MET A 1 -15.45 -54.43 -36.11
N MET A 2 -15.16 -54.76 -34.86
CA MET A 2 -15.82 -55.58 -33.84
C MET A 2 -15.64 -54.90 -32.47
N GLU A 3 -16.61 -55.11 -31.59
CA GLU A 3 -16.68 -54.66 -30.20
C GLU A 3 -15.74 -55.43 -29.26
N SER A 4 -15.38 -54.82 -28.13
CA SER A 4 -15.46 -55.50 -26.83
C SER A 4 -15.71 -54.51 -25.69
N HIS A 5 -16.81 -54.75 -24.95
CA HIS A 5 -17.20 -54.15 -23.65
C HIS A 5 -16.09 -54.24 -22.59
N ALA A 6 -16.03 -53.48 -21.48
CA ALA A 6 -16.99 -53.10 -20.43
C ALA A 6 -16.18 -52.16 -19.47
N ARG A 7 -16.68 -51.31 -18.56
CA ARG A 7 -17.92 -51.20 -17.79
C ARG A 7 -17.93 -49.77 -17.19
N ARG A 8 -19.09 -49.10 -17.22
CA ARG A 8 -19.36 -47.88 -16.46
C ARG A 8 -19.93 -48.25 -15.09
N THR A 9 -19.50 -47.57 -14.03
CA THR A 9 -20.16 -47.57 -12.71
C THR A 9 -20.91 -46.26 -12.53
N ALA A 10 -22.22 -46.36 -12.33
CA ALA A 10 -23.10 -45.26 -11.94
C ALA A 10 -23.12 -45.11 -10.41
N PRO A 11 -23.38 -43.90 -9.87
CA PRO A 11 -23.59 -43.70 -8.44
C PRO A 11 -25.05 -44.04 -8.05
N PRO A 12 -25.34 -44.40 -6.79
CA PRO A 12 -26.71 -44.67 -6.37
C PRO A 12 -27.45 -43.39 -5.98
N ASP A 13 -28.66 -43.26 -6.50
CA ASP A 13 -29.72 -42.37 -6.04
C ASP A 13 -30.47 -43.01 -4.86
N ARG A 14 -30.66 -42.26 -3.77
CA ARG A 14 -31.72 -42.50 -2.79
C ARG A 14 -32.33 -41.17 -2.33
N SER A 15 -33.62 -41.09 -2.58
CA SER A 15 -34.57 -40.02 -2.33
C SER A 15 -34.98 -39.80 -0.85
N LYS A 16 -35.00 -38.52 -0.45
CA LYS A 16 -35.94 -37.75 0.42
C LYS A 16 -36.06 -38.08 1.93
N PRO A 17 -36.53 -37.14 2.79
CA PRO A 17 -36.53 -35.65 2.72
C PRO A 17 -35.88 -35.02 3.98
N ALA A 18 -35.14 -33.91 3.86
CA ALA A 18 -34.71 -33.13 5.02
C ALA A 18 -35.60 -31.90 5.16
N ALA A 19 -36.24 -31.80 6.33
CA ALA A 19 -37.11 -30.71 6.73
C ALA A 19 -36.34 -29.38 6.77
N VAL A 20 -36.99 -28.33 6.26
CA VAL A 20 -36.62 -26.93 6.46
C VAL A 20 -36.71 -26.64 7.95
N LEU A 21 -35.57 -26.38 8.60
CA LEU A 21 -35.53 -25.80 9.93
C LEU A 21 -35.10 -24.34 9.79
N ALA A 22 -36.04 -23.44 10.06
CA ALA A 22 -35.78 -22.04 10.30
C ALA A 22 -34.87 -21.89 11.53
N ALA A 23 -33.69 -21.30 11.36
CA ALA A 23 -32.84 -20.92 12.48
C ALA A 23 -33.29 -19.55 13.00
N VAL A 24 -34.15 -19.58 14.03
CA VAL A 24 -34.40 -18.46 14.92
C VAL A 24 -33.16 -18.26 15.79
N ALA A 25 -32.66 -17.03 15.84
CA ALA A 25 -31.60 -16.59 16.71
C ALA A 25 -31.96 -16.84 18.19
N ALA A 26 -31.09 -17.55 18.90
CA ALA A 26 -31.08 -17.60 20.36
C ALA A 26 -29.66 -17.31 20.83
N VAL A 27 -29.51 -16.14 21.44
CA VAL A 27 -28.30 -15.65 22.13
C VAL A 27 -27.93 -16.64 23.24
N GLY A 28 -26.79 -17.29 23.08
CA GLY A 28 -26.16 -18.11 24.12
C GLY A 28 -24.82 -17.52 24.47
N ALA A 29 -24.76 -16.83 25.62
CA ALA A 29 -23.51 -16.39 26.23
C ALA A 29 -22.64 -17.61 26.57
N GLY A 30 -21.48 -17.73 25.93
CA GLY A 30 -20.55 -18.84 26.13
C GLY A 30 -19.15 -18.52 25.66
N ALA A 31 -18.29 -18.17 26.62
CA ALA A 31 -16.82 -18.19 26.58
C ALA A 31 -16.16 -17.69 25.27
N PHE A 32 -15.85 -16.39 25.24
CA PHE A 32 -14.80 -15.87 24.38
C PHE A 32 -13.50 -16.63 24.69
N LEU A 33 -13.02 -17.41 23.72
CA LEU A 33 -11.61 -17.73 23.63
C LEU A 33 -10.88 -16.39 23.55
N ALA A 34 -10.03 -16.11 24.54
CA ALA A 34 -9.19 -14.94 24.53
C ALA A 34 -8.29 -15.01 23.29
N VAL A 35 -8.61 -14.19 22.29
CA VAL A 35 -7.64 -13.80 21.26
C VAL A 35 -6.46 -13.18 22.03
N PRO A 36 -5.21 -13.61 21.79
CA PRO A 36 -4.08 -12.96 22.42
C PRO A 36 -4.18 -11.46 22.11
N SER A 37 -4.21 -10.65 23.16
CA SER A 37 -4.21 -9.20 23.07
C SER A 37 -3.11 -8.76 22.10
N ALA A 38 -3.49 -7.99 21.08
CA ALA A 38 -2.56 -7.39 20.14
C ALA A 38 -1.46 -6.70 20.96
N THR A 39 -0.23 -7.22 20.87
CA THR A 39 0.94 -6.49 21.33
C THR A 39 0.97 -5.19 20.54
N ALA A 40 1.04 -4.04 21.20
CA ALA A 40 1.21 -2.77 20.49
C ALA A 40 2.50 -2.81 19.67
N ALA A 41 2.59 -2.02 18.59
CA ALA A 41 3.85 -1.87 17.88
C ALA A 41 4.98 -1.48 18.84
N VAL A 42 6.12 -2.09 18.59
CA VAL A 42 7.31 -1.91 19.41
C VAL A 42 8.24 -1.02 18.62
N SER A 43 8.25 0.27 18.95
CA SER A 43 9.37 1.15 18.64
C SER A 43 10.06 1.53 19.96
N SER A 44 11.39 1.56 19.94
CA SER A 44 12.20 2.11 21.03
C SER A 44 12.15 3.65 21.06
N ASP A 45 11.68 4.27 19.98
CA ASP A 45 11.63 5.72 19.78
C ASP A 45 10.40 6.35 20.45
N ALA A 46 10.65 7.15 21.49
CA ALA A 46 9.61 7.89 22.21
C ALA A 46 8.88 8.95 21.34
N TRP A 47 9.42 9.29 20.16
CA TRP A 47 8.76 10.17 19.19
C TRP A 47 7.70 9.44 18.36
N VAL A 48 7.64 8.10 18.43
CA VAL A 48 6.67 7.28 17.70
C VAL A 48 5.69 6.66 18.67
N SER A 49 4.40 6.83 18.38
CA SER A 49 3.32 6.23 19.16
C SER A 49 2.15 5.90 18.26
N GLU A 50 1.43 4.82 18.55
CA GLU A 50 0.13 4.60 17.92
C GLU A 50 -0.84 5.74 18.32
N VAL A 51 -1.69 6.17 17.39
CA VAL A 51 -2.65 7.25 17.62
C VAL A 51 -3.68 6.77 18.65
N PRO A 52 -3.71 7.40 19.85
CA PRO A 52 -4.59 6.93 20.92
C PRO A 52 -6.06 7.14 20.53
N ASP A 53 -6.89 6.17 20.91
CA ASP A 53 -8.34 6.14 20.67
C ASP A 53 -8.72 6.34 19.18
N ASN A 54 -7.85 5.93 18.26
CA ASN A 54 -8.20 5.86 16.85
C ASN A 54 -9.09 4.62 16.63
N PRO A 55 -10.25 4.74 15.96
CA PRO A 55 -11.09 3.58 15.62
C PRO A 55 -10.45 2.64 14.59
N VAL A 56 -9.36 3.08 13.95
CA VAL A 56 -8.54 2.29 13.02
C VAL A 56 -7.19 2.02 13.71
N GLU A 57 -6.86 0.74 13.84
CA GLU A 57 -5.59 0.26 14.43
C GLU A 57 -4.40 0.55 13.49
N ASP A 58 -3.18 0.46 14.03
CA ASP A 58 -1.93 0.57 13.26
C ASP A 58 -1.71 1.93 12.58
N VAL A 59 -2.30 2.98 13.14
CA VAL A 59 -2.05 4.37 12.73
C VAL A 59 -1.05 4.98 13.68
N TYR A 60 0.11 5.40 13.17
CA TYR A 60 1.23 5.87 13.97
C TYR A 60 1.44 7.37 13.82
N ARG A 61 1.70 8.03 14.94
CA ARG A 61 2.09 9.42 15.03
C ARG A 61 3.58 9.52 15.31
N PHE A 62 4.27 10.26 14.46
CA PHE A 62 5.66 10.66 14.58
C PHE A 62 5.69 12.12 15.06
N THR A 63 6.27 12.37 16.23
CA THR A 63 6.26 13.68 16.91
C THR A 63 7.68 14.14 17.19
N VAL A 64 8.22 14.99 16.33
CA VAL A 64 9.58 15.54 16.48
C VAL A 64 9.52 16.90 17.20
N PRO A 65 10.13 17.07 18.38
CA PRO A 65 10.20 18.36 19.04
C PRO A 65 10.96 19.38 18.19
N ALA A 66 10.39 20.57 17.95
CA ALA A 66 10.99 21.57 17.07
C ALA A 66 12.37 22.05 17.57
N GLU A 67 12.56 22.11 18.90
CA GLU A 67 13.84 22.51 19.52
C GLU A 67 14.98 21.54 19.21
N VAL A 68 14.69 20.23 19.18
CA VAL A 68 15.70 19.19 18.94
C VAL A 68 16.18 19.22 17.49
N VAL A 69 15.34 19.65 16.54
CA VAL A 69 15.72 19.74 15.12
C VAL A 69 16.96 20.62 14.95
N ASN A 70 16.94 21.84 15.52
CA ASN A 70 18.09 22.74 15.44
C ASN A 70 19.30 22.20 16.21
N GLU A 71 19.09 21.61 17.39
CA GLU A 71 20.19 21.07 18.21
C GLU A 71 20.96 19.95 17.49
N VAL A 72 20.25 19.06 16.79
CA VAL A 72 20.85 17.89 16.13
C VAL A 72 21.37 18.24 14.73
N THR A 73 20.70 19.13 14.00
CA THR A 73 21.00 19.38 12.59
C THR A 73 21.67 20.72 12.31
N GLY A 74 21.60 21.67 13.24
CA GLY A 74 22.01 23.07 13.04
C GLY A 74 21.09 23.88 12.11
N VAL A 75 19.92 23.35 11.77
CA VAL A 75 18.92 24.01 10.93
C VAL A 75 17.85 24.64 11.80
N GLU A 76 17.82 25.97 11.85
CA GLU A 76 16.84 26.74 12.65
C GLU A 76 15.43 26.67 12.06
N ASP A 77 15.32 26.89 10.75
CA ASP A 77 14.06 26.87 10.01
C ASP A 77 14.18 25.90 8.82
N GLY A 78 13.17 25.05 8.66
CA GLY A 78 13.14 24.09 7.55
C GLY A 78 11.91 23.19 7.59
N GLN A 79 11.59 22.57 6.45
CA GLN A 79 10.56 21.55 6.38
C GLN A 79 11.09 20.26 6.98
N VAL A 80 10.46 19.80 8.05
CA VAL A 80 10.74 18.47 8.61
C VAL A 80 9.89 17.44 7.89
N THR A 81 10.50 16.28 7.64
CA THR A 81 9.87 15.13 7.02
C THR A 81 10.18 13.87 7.80
N VAL A 82 9.22 12.95 7.82
CA VAL A 82 9.43 11.55 8.18
C VAL A 82 9.63 10.79 6.89
N GLN A 83 10.76 10.10 6.76
CA GLN A 83 11.14 9.36 5.56
C GLN A 83 11.27 7.89 5.90
N GLY A 84 10.74 7.01 5.08
CA GLY A 84 10.81 5.57 5.36
C GLY A 84 10.18 4.72 4.27
N ASN A 85 10.23 3.40 4.44
CA ASN A 85 9.61 2.42 3.54
C ASN A 85 8.07 2.32 3.71
N PHE A 86 7.40 3.46 3.91
CA PHE A 86 5.96 3.56 4.14
C PHE A 86 5.12 3.61 2.87
N GLY A 87 5.74 3.80 1.70
CA GLY A 87 5.02 3.88 0.43
C GLY A 87 4.61 2.51 -0.12
N PRO A 88 3.83 2.49 -1.23
CA PRO A 88 3.40 1.26 -1.88
C PRO A 88 4.54 0.31 -2.21
N GLY A 89 4.34 -0.99 -1.98
CA GLY A 89 5.36 -2.01 -2.17
C GLY A 89 6.63 -1.78 -1.34
N ARG A 90 6.50 -1.08 -0.20
CA ARG A 90 7.59 -0.68 0.69
C ARG A 90 8.59 0.29 0.03
N SER A 91 8.13 1.10 -0.92
CA SER A 91 8.95 2.15 -1.53
C SER A 91 9.33 3.21 -0.49
N TRP A 92 10.57 3.71 -0.57
CA TRP A 92 11.03 4.82 0.25
C TRP A 92 10.27 6.11 -0.10
N THR A 93 9.66 6.75 0.89
CA THR A 93 8.81 7.91 0.69
C THR A 93 8.87 8.87 1.86
N GLU A 94 8.44 10.12 1.63
CA GLU A 94 8.54 11.20 2.60
C GLU A 94 7.17 11.80 2.92
N PHE A 95 6.88 11.98 4.21
CA PHE A 95 5.72 12.69 4.72
C PHE A 95 6.16 13.97 5.40
N ASN A 96 5.49 15.09 5.11
CA ASN A 96 5.74 16.32 5.85
C ASN A 96 5.29 16.15 7.30
N ALA A 97 6.10 16.68 8.21
CA ALA A 97 5.77 16.81 9.62
C ALA A 97 5.62 18.30 9.95
N ASP A 98 4.40 18.70 10.34
CA ASP A 98 4.03 20.10 10.50
C ASP A 98 3.61 20.42 11.95
N GLY A 99 3.58 21.70 12.30
CA GLY A 99 3.26 22.19 13.66
C GLY A 99 4.37 23.06 14.26
N ASP A 100 4.02 23.91 15.23
CA ASP A 100 4.95 24.93 15.76
C ASP A 100 5.87 24.36 16.85
N ALA A 101 5.29 23.79 17.91
CA ALA A 101 6.06 23.23 19.04
C ALA A 101 6.64 21.85 18.71
N ASN A 102 5.83 21.02 18.05
CA ASN A 102 6.21 19.69 17.57
C ASN A 102 5.87 19.60 16.09
N ARG A 103 6.77 19.00 15.32
CA ARG A 103 6.54 18.60 13.92
C ARG A 103 5.91 17.22 13.93
N VAL A 104 4.68 17.12 13.44
CA VAL A 104 3.86 15.91 13.53
C VAL A 104 3.53 15.38 12.14
N ALA A 105 3.81 14.10 11.91
CA ALA A 105 3.27 13.33 10.80
C ALA A 105 2.44 12.17 11.37
N THR A 106 1.31 11.86 10.72
CA THR A 106 0.48 10.69 11.06
C THR A 106 0.40 9.79 9.85
N ILE A 107 0.83 8.53 10.01
CA ILE A 107 1.00 7.57 8.92
C ILE A 107 0.30 6.28 9.33
N GLY A 108 -0.60 5.79 8.48
CA GLY A 108 -1.27 4.52 8.67
C GLY A 108 -2.63 4.48 7.96
N PRO A 109 -3.38 3.39 8.14
CA PRO A 109 -2.97 2.18 8.85
C PRO A 109 -1.79 1.49 8.16
N LEU A 110 -0.81 1.05 8.93
CA LEU A 110 0.35 0.32 8.44
C LEU A 110 0.05 -1.18 8.42
N GLU A 111 0.48 -1.86 7.36
CA GLU A 111 0.43 -3.32 7.31
C GLU A 111 1.42 -3.93 8.32
N PRO A 112 1.12 -5.09 8.91
CA PRO A 112 2.07 -5.82 9.74
C PRO A 112 3.43 -6.01 9.05
N GLY A 113 4.51 -5.88 9.82
CA GLY A 113 5.88 -5.99 9.32
C GLY A 113 6.85 -5.04 10.01
N LEU A 114 8.08 -4.99 9.50
CA LEU A 114 9.09 -4.03 9.95
C LEU A 114 9.14 -2.84 8.98
N TYR A 115 9.04 -1.66 9.54
CA TYR A 115 9.36 -0.42 8.88
C TYR A 115 10.71 0.10 9.39
N TYR A 116 11.45 0.76 8.51
CA TYR A 116 12.64 1.52 8.87
C TYR A 116 12.50 2.93 8.31
N TYR A 117 12.87 3.89 9.15
CA TYR A 117 12.60 5.30 8.90
C TYR A 117 13.69 6.18 9.48
N GLN A 118 13.74 7.42 9.02
CA GLN A 118 14.53 8.50 9.59
C GLN A 118 13.72 9.79 9.56
N TYR A 119 14.21 10.80 10.27
CA TYR A 119 13.75 12.17 10.12
C TYR A 119 14.70 12.93 9.21
N ALA A 120 14.20 13.93 8.50
CA ALA A 120 15.05 14.83 7.75
C ALA A 120 14.50 16.25 7.81
N VAL A 121 15.39 17.23 7.94
CA VAL A 121 15.04 18.65 7.86
C VAL A 121 15.67 19.26 6.62
N ARG A 122 14.85 19.98 5.87
CA ARG A 122 15.26 20.68 4.65
C ARG A 122 15.24 22.18 4.90
N PRO A 123 16.39 22.89 4.87
CA PRO A 123 16.45 24.33 5.12
C PRO A 123 15.73 25.17 4.07
N ALA A 124 15.71 24.70 2.82
CA ALA A 124 15.06 25.39 1.70
C ALA A 124 14.66 24.37 0.60
N PRO A 125 13.67 24.68 -0.25
CA PRO A 125 13.12 23.75 -1.25
C PRO A 125 14.14 22.97 -2.10
N GLY A 126 15.21 23.63 -2.55
CA GLY A 126 16.30 23.00 -3.33
C GLY A 126 17.58 22.69 -2.56
N ALA A 127 17.54 22.77 -1.23
CA ALA A 127 18.67 22.37 -0.39
C ALA A 127 18.65 20.85 -0.16
N GLU A 128 19.84 20.28 0.03
CA GLU A 128 19.99 18.93 0.54
C GLU A 128 19.37 18.82 1.93
N ALA A 129 18.64 17.74 2.18
CA ALA A 129 18.02 17.50 3.47
C ALA A 129 19.06 16.92 4.43
N VAL A 130 19.06 17.39 5.67
CA VAL A 130 19.91 16.85 6.74
C VAL A 130 19.11 15.75 7.43
N ALA A 131 19.51 14.51 7.21
CA ALA A 131 18.93 13.34 7.89
C ALA A 131 19.39 13.28 9.35
N PHE A 132 18.49 12.88 10.24
CA PHE A 132 18.74 12.71 11.66
C PHE A 132 17.78 11.67 12.25
N ARG A 133 18.03 11.29 13.50
CA ARG A 133 17.18 10.41 14.30
C ARG A 133 16.94 10.99 15.69
N ASN A 134 16.09 10.35 16.48
CA ASN A 134 15.97 10.68 17.89
C ASN A 134 17.32 10.42 18.61
N PRO A 135 18.01 11.46 19.13
CA PRO A 135 19.32 11.30 19.76
C PRO A 135 19.27 10.50 21.07
N GLU A 136 18.08 10.30 21.65
CA GLU A 136 17.87 9.52 22.87
C GLU A 136 17.74 8.01 22.60
N THR A 137 17.66 7.60 21.33
CA THR A 137 17.55 6.19 20.93
C THR A 137 18.92 5.59 20.58
N ASP A 138 19.12 4.31 20.88
CA ASP A 138 20.32 3.59 20.45
C ASP A 138 20.34 3.43 18.92
N GLN A 139 21.54 3.39 18.34
CA GLN A 139 21.69 3.19 16.89
C GLN A 139 21.26 1.76 16.55
N GLU A 140 20.21 1.62 15.75
CA GLU A 140 19.67 0.31 15.38
C GLU A 140 20.27 -0.23 14.07
N VAL A 141 20.68 0.64 13.14
CA VAL A 141 21.24 0.23 11.84
C VAL A 141 22.68 0.71 11.69
N THR A 142 23.62 -0.21 11.53
CA THR A 142 25.06 0.09 11.54
C THR A 142 25.49 0.92 10.33
N ALA A 143 25.10 0.54 9.11
CA ALA A 143 25.53 1.21 7.88
C ALA A 143 24.82 2.55 7.65
N GLN A 144 23.63 2.72 8.23
CA GLN A 144 22.80 3.91 8.08
C GLN A 144 22.43 4.46 9.46
N PRO A 145 23.33 5.23 10.09
CA PRO A 145 23.23 5.58 11.52
C PRO A 145 22.04 6.47 11.88
N ASN A 146 21.30 6.98 10.91
CA ASN A 146 20.07 7.76 11.10
C ASN A 146 18.79 6.91 10.99
N LEU A 147 18.89 5.65 10.56
CA LEU A 147 17.72 4.78 10.50
C LEU A 147 17.36 4.27 11.90
N SER A 148 16.07 4.34 12.19
CA SER A 148 15.37 3.69 13.30
C SER A 148 14.35 2.71 12.74
N THR A 149 13.84 1.82 13.58
CA THR A 149 12.83 0.83 13.20
C THR A 149 11.52 0.95 13.95
N LEU A 150 10.46 0.47 13.30
CA LEU A 150 9.12 0.35 13.85
C LEU A 150 8.59 -1.05 13.49
N PHE A 151 8.35 -1.90 14.49
CA PHE A 151 7.69 -3.17 14.29
C PHE A 151 6.18 -3.03 14.44
N VAL A 152 5.43 -3.33 13.39
CA VAL A 152 3.97 -3.46 13.43
C VAL A 152 3.62 -4.94 13.51
N PRO A 153 3.18 -5.46 14.67
CA PRO A 153 2.80 -6.85 14.80
C PRO A 153 1.44 -7.11 14.15
N GLY A 154 1.19 -8.35 13.76
CA GLY A 154 -0.09 -8.76 13.19
C GLY A 154 0.07 -9.97 12.26
N PRO A 155 -1.04 -10.40 11.65
CA PRO A 155 -1.04 -11.56 10.76
C PRO A 155 -0.02 -11.41 9.63
N GLY A 156 0.83 -12.42 9.45
CA GLY A 156 1.89 -12.45 8.44
C GLY A 156 3.23 -11.88 8.91
N ALA A 157 3.32 -11.29 10.10
CA ALA A 157 4.55 -10.75 10.68
C ALA A 157 5.03 -11.49 11.94
N GLU A 158 4.38 -12.60 12.31
CA GLU A 158 4.66 -13.36 13.54
C GLU A 158 6.09 -13.91 13.57
N TRP A 159 6.59 -14.40 12.42
CA TRP A 159 7.95 -14.93 12.24
C TRP A 159 9.04 -13.84 12.30
N LEU A 160 8.64 -12.57 12.38
CA LEU A 160 9.55 -11.44 12.65
C LEU A 160 9.57 -11.03 14.13
N ALA A 161 8.68 -11.58 14.96
CA ALA A 161 8.61 -11.26 16.38
C ALA A 161 9.69 -12.00 17.19
N ASP A 162 10.10 -11.40 18.31
CA ASP A 162 10.99 -12.07 19.26
C ASP A 162 10.31 -13.28 19.92
N VAL A 163 11.08 -14.33 20.16
CA VAL A 163 10.64 -15.55 20.84
C VAL A 163 11.57 -15.92 22.00
N GLU A 164 10.99 -16.49 23.06
CA GLU A 164 11.75 -16.95 24.22
C GLU A 164 12.58 -18.20 23.86
N GLY A 165 13.81 -18.28 24.40
CA GLY A 165 14.69 -19.43 24.16
C GLY A 165 15.34 -19.44 22.76
N GLY A 166 15.31 -18.31 22.05
CA GLY A 166 15.98 -18.13 20.77
C GLY A 166 17.50 -18.33 20.80
N GLY A 167 18.11 -18.38 19.61
CA GLY A 167 19.54 -18.52 19.39
C GLY A 167 20.35 -17.30 19.84
N ALA A 168 21.67 -17.38 19.68
CA ALA A 168 22.61 -16.38 20.15
C ALA A 168 23.44 -15.78 19.01
N LEU A 169 23.82 -14.50 19.15
CA LEU A 169 24.73 -13.82 18.23
C LEU A 169 26.13 -13.73 18.83
N ALA A 170 27.14 -13.98 18.00
CA ALA A 170 28.55 -13.85 18.34
C ALA A 170 29.33 -13.19 17.19
N THR A 171 30.44 -12.53 17.52
CA THR A 171 31.36 -11.97 16.53
C THR A 171 32.46 -12.97 16.19
N LEU A 172 32.79 -13.10 14.92
CA LEU A 172 33.90 -13.90 14.39
C LEU A 172 34.89 -13.00 13.65
N GLU A 173 36.14 -12.98 14.10
CA GLU A 173 37.24 -12.37 13.35
C GLU A 173 37.85 -13.37 12.37
N TYR A 174 38.15 -12.92 11.15
CA TYR A 174 38.80 -13.74 10.13
C TYR A 174 39.76 -12.93 9.24
N GLY A 175 40.64 -13.65 8.53
CA GLY A 175 41.55 -13.03 7.57
C GLY A 175 42.47 -11.97 8.19
N ARG A 176 42.51 -10.77 7.60
CA ARG A 176 43.34 -9.63 8.05
C ARG A 176 42.53 -8.62 8.86
N GLY A 177 41.82 -9.09 9.89
CA GLY A 177 41.00 -8.26 10.76
C GLY A 177 39.62 -7.93 10.19
N ALA A 178 39.09 -8.80 9.32
CA ALA A 178 37.70 -8.73 8.90
C ALA A 178 36.79 -9.33 9.98
N GLU A 179 35.55 -8.89 10.03
CA GLU A 179 34.56 -9.29 11.02
C GLU A 179 33.34 -9.90 10.34
N ALA A 180 32.81 -10.96 10.94
CA ALA A 180 31.52 -11.57 10.60
C ALA A 180 30.67 -11.67 11.86
N LEU A 181 29.35 -11.63 11.67
CA LEU A 181 28.39 -11.96 12.71
C LEU A 181 27.97 -13.42 12.56
N VAL A 182 27.79 -14.12 13.67
CA VAL A 182 27.42 -15.54 13.66
C VAL A 182 26.20 -15.74 14.55
N TRP A 183 25.14 -16.29 13.99
CA TRP A 183 23.99 -16.79 14.74
C TRP A 183 24.16 -18.29 15.01
N THR A 184 24.02 -18.70 16.27
CA THR A 184 23.95 -20.10 16.68
C THR A 184 22.52 -20.45 17.08
N PRO A 185 22.05 -21.67 16.74
CA PRO A 185 20.65 -22.02 16.91
C PRO A 185 20.26 -22.19 18.39
N PRO A 186 18.96 -22.12 18.73
CA PRO A 186 18.44 -22.50 20.03
C PRO A 186 19.04 -23.82 20.53
N GLY A 187 19.61 -23.81 21.74
CA GLY A 187 20.23 -25.00 22.32
C GLY A 187 21.56 -25.43 21.67
N TYR A 188 22.27 -24.53 20.98
CA TYR A 188 23.59 -24.80 20.44
C TYR A 188 24.54 -25.43 21.47
N ASP A 189 25.11 -26.59 21.12
CA ASP A 189 26.05 -27.36 21.93
C ASP A 189 27.37 -27.55 21.17
N PRO A 190 28.48 -26.90 21.58
CA PRO A 190 29.78 -27.07 20.94
C PRO A 190 30.37 -28.48 21.11
N GLU A 191 29.80 -29.31 22.00
CA GLU A 191 30.21 -30.69 22.26
C GLU A 191 29.23 -31.72 21.67
N ARG A 192 28.26 -31.28 20.85
CA ARG A 192 27.33 -32.16 20.14
C ARG A 192 28.10 -33.25 19.37
N ALA A 193 27.55 -34.47 19.32
CA ALA A 193 28.21 -35.59 18.66
C ALA A 193 28.39 -35.39 17.14
N GLU A 194 27.40 -34.77 16.50
CA GLU A 194 27.42 -34.44 15.07
C GLU A 194 27.63 -32.94 14.90
N PRO A 195 28.50 -32.50 13.99
CA PRO A 195 28.71 -31.09 13.74
C PRO A 195 27.49 -30.43 13.08
N TYR A 196 27.33 -29.12 13.30
CA TYR A 196 26.24 -28.35 12.72
C TYR A 196 26.50 -28.05 11.23
N PRO A 197 25.47 -28.08 10.38
CA PRO A 197 25.56 -27.49 9.05
C PRO A 197 25.61 -25.96 9.13
N ALA A 198 26.08 -25.31 8.06
CA ALA A 198 26.30 -23.88 8.05
C ALA A 198 25.75 -23.17 6.80
N LEU A 199 25.13 -22.02 7.01
CA LEU A 199 24.74 -21.06 5.96
C LEU A 199 25.64 -19.83 6.03
N TYR A 200 26.25 -19.46 4.92
CA TYR A 200 27.01 -18.22 4.79
C TYR A 200 26.17 -17.18 4.04
N LEU A 201 25.91 -16.05 4.67
CA LEU A 201 25.14 -14.94 4.10
C LEU A 201 26.03 -13.74 3.79
N LEU A 202 25.85 -13.22 2.58
CA LEU A 202 26.63 -12.13 2.02
C LEU A 202 25.67 -10.96 1.75
N GLN A 203 25.98 -9.77 2.27
CA GLN A 203 25.13 -8.60 2.06
C GLN A 203 25.34 -7.96 0.68
N ASP A 204 24.59 -6.90 0.39
CA ASP A 204 24.73 -6.13 -0.85
C ASP A 204 25.77 -5.00 -0.74
N GLU A 205 26.16 -4.41 -1.86
CA GLU A 205 27.07 -3.26 -1.89
C GLU A 205 26.52 -2.10 -1.06
N GLY A 206 27.36 -1.53 -0.20
CA GLY A 206 26.98 -0.41 0.68
C GLY A 206 26.17 -0.79 1.91
N GLN A 207 25.86 -2.08 2.10
CA GLN A 207 25.26 -2.60 3.33
C GLN A 207 26.33 -3.14 4.29
N SER A 208 25.99 -3.17 5.58
CA SER A 208 26.77 -3.91 6.59
C SER A 208 26.27 -5.35 6.70
N HIS A 209 27.17 -6.31 6.92
CA HIS A 209 26.80 -7.69 7.23
C HIS A 209 25.89 -7.80 8.48
N ARG A 210 25.89 -6.79 9.36
CA ARG A 210 25.00 -6.70 10.53
C ARG A 210 23.55 -6.43 10.15
N GLU A 211 23.29 -5.86 8.97
CA GLU A 211 21.93 -5.56 8.54
C GLU A 211 21.06 -6.80 8.39
N TRP A 212 21.65 -7.98 8.16
CA TRP A 212 20.92 -9.25 8.25
C TRP A 212 20.18 -9.40 9.58
N THR A 213 20.78 -8.97 10.70
CA THR A 213 20.11 -9.00 12.01
C THR A 213 19.30 -7.74 12.32
N GLU A 214 19.70 -6.59 11.78
CA GLU A 214 19.04 -5.31 12.03
C GLU A 214 17.77 -5.21 11.18
N LEU A 215 17.90 -4.95 9.88
CA LEU A 215 16.78 -4.82 8.94
C LEU A 215 16.24 -6.16 8.45
N GLY A 216 17.12 -7.16 8.36
CA GLY A 216 16.79 -8.51 7.93
C GLY A 216 16.14 -9.36 9.02
N ARG A 217 16.11 -8.93 10.30
CA ARG A 217 15.51 -9.69 11.41
C ARG A 217 15.93 -11.16 11.48
N LEU A 218 17.13 -11.49 10.99
CA LEU A 218 17.57 -12.88 10.79
C LEU A 218 17.45 -13.71 12.06
N LYS A 219 17.76 -13.12 13.22
CA LYS A 219 17.63 -13.80 14.50
C LYS A 219 16.19 -14.26 14.74
N GLN A 220 15.21 -13.36 14.61
CA GLN A 220 13.80 -13.68 14.81
C GLN A 220 13.31 -14.73 13.81
N ILE A 221 13.66 -14.56 12.53
CA ILE A 221 13.30 -15.49 11.47
C ILE A 221 13.79 -16.91 11.81
N LEU A 222 15.08 -17.04 12.11
CA LEU A 222 15.69 -18.36 12.36
C LEU A 222 15.31 -18.94 13.72
N ASP A 223 15.10 -18.11 14.73
CA ASP A 223 14.63 -18.56 16.04
C ASP A 223 13.23 -19.18 15.93
N ASN A 224 12.28 -18.49 15.30
CA ASN A 224 10.91 -19.00 15.08
C ASN A 224 10.97 -20.31 14.27
N LEU A 225 11.62 -20.29 13.10
CA LEU A 225 11.71 -21.47 12.23
C LEU A 225 12.35 -22.68 12.94
N THR A 226 13.38 -22.47 13.75
CA THR A 226 14.08 -23.57 14.43
C THR A 226 13.27 -24.11 15.60
N LEU A 227 12.62 -23.24 16.38
CA LEU A 227 11.79 -23.64 17.51
C LEU A 227 10.52 -24.36 17.06
N ASP A 228 9.94 -23.95 15.93
CA ASP A 228 8.77 -24.61 15.33
C ASP A 228 9.13 -25.93 14.61
N GLY A 229 10.42 -26.19 14.39
CA GLY A 229 10.91 -27.37 13.68
C GLY A 229 10.76 -27.28 12.16
N ASP A 230 10.62 -26.07 11.63
CA ASP A 230 10.50 -25.75 10.20
C ASP A 230 11.87 -25.52 9.54
N ALA A 231 12.92 -25.26 10.30
CA ALA A 231 14.32 -25.28 9.83
C ALA A 231 15.19 -26.29 10.59
N GLU A 232 16.19 -26.85 9.91
CA GLU A 232 17.22 -27.66 10.57
C GLU A 232 18.11 -26.74 11.42
N PRO A 233 18.41 -27.09 12.69
CA PRO A 233 19.36 -26.33 13.49
C PRO A 233 20.72 -26.21 12.79
N MET A 234 21.08 -24.98 12.39
CA MET A 234 22.29 -24.66 11.63
C MET A 234 22.98 -23.45 12.23
N VAL A 235 24.26 -23.24 11.93
CA VAL A 235 24.96 -22.00 12.26
C VAL A 235 24.94 -21.08 11.05
N VAL A 236 24.60 -19.80 11.24
CA VAL A 236 24.54 -18.83 10.15
C VAL A 236 25.63 -17.78 10.31
N VAL A 237 26.51 -17.67 9.32
CA VAL A 237 27.66 -16.75 9.30
C VAL A 237 27.37 -15.63 8.30
N MET A 238 27.17 -14.42 8.81
CA MET A 238 26.93 -13.20 8.03
C MET A 238 28.25 -12.45 7.89
N ALA A 239 28.76 -12.31 6.67
CA ALA A 239 30.08 -11.76 6.44
C ALA A 239 30.07 -10.72 5.32
N ASP A 240 30.97 -9.76 5.46
CA ASP A 240 31.11 -8.66 4.52
C ASP A 240 31.47 -9.17 3.12
N SER A 241 30.67 -8.83 2.09
CA SER A 241 31.02 -9.09 0.69
C SER A 241 32.06 -8.12 0.13
N ASP A 242 32.15 -6.91 0.69
CA ASP A 242 33.01 -5.83 0.22
C ASP A 242 34.45 -6.14 0.60
N GLY A 243 35.21 -6.58 -0.40
CA GLY A 243 36.59 -7.02 -0.23
C GLY A 243 36.80 -8.52 -0.28
N LEU A 244 35.74 -9.34 -0.36
CA LEU A 244 35.89 -10.76 -0.67
C LEU A 244 36.27 -10.93 -2.15
N ALA A 245 37.52 -11.30 -2.42
CA ALA A 245 37.82 -11.91 -3.71
C ALA A 245 37.17 -13.30 -3.75
N VAL A 246 36.28 -13.54 -4.73
CA VAL A 246 35.44 -14.76 -4.96
C VAL A 246 35.99 -16.05 -4.39
N LYS A 247 37.28 -16.33 -4.64
CA LYS A 247 37.93 -17.56 -4.21
C LYS A 247 38.79 -17.41 -2.96
N HIS A 248 39.38 -16.24 -2.74
CA HIS A 248 40.43 -16.10 -1.75
C HIS A 248 39.87 -16.02 -0.33
N ASP A 249 38.88 -15.16 -0.09
CA ASP A 249 38.55 -14.80 1.29
C ASP A 249 37.38 -15.62 1.84
N LEU A 250 36.35 -15.93 1.03
CA LEU A 250 35.25 -16.82 1.45
C LEU A 250 35.76 -18.24 1.76
N THR A 251 36.47 -18.87 0.82
CA THR A 251 36.85 -20.29 0.96
C THR A 251 38.17 -20.53 1.70
N ARG A 252 39.10 -19.57 1.75
CA ARG A 252 40.40 -19.77 2.42
C ARG A 252 40.54 -19.02 3.75
N ALA A 253 39.66 -18.08 4.06
CA ALA A 253 39.71 -17.33 5.31
C ALA A 253 38.44 -17.55 6.15
N LEU A 254 37.27 -17.15 5.65
CA LEU A 254 36.02 -17.17 6.42
C LEU A 254 35.59 -18.59 6.80
N LEU A 255 35.51 -19.49 5.82
CA LEU A 255 35.06 -20.86 6.05
C LEU A 255 35.94 -21.62 7.06
N PRO A 256 37.30 -21.65 6.93
CA PRO A 256 38.14 -22.27 7.96
C PRO A 256 38.08 -21.59 9.33
N ALA A 257 37.90 -20.27 9.38
CA ALA A 257 37.77 -19.55 10.64
C ALA A 257 36.47 -19.91 11.37
N ALA A 258 35.35 -19.98 10.64
CA ALA A 258 34.07 -20.40 11.19
C ALA A 258 34.11 -21.86 11.67
N GLU A 259 34.68 -22.78 10.89
CA GLU A 259 34.84 -24.19 11.27
C GLU A 259 35.76 -24.40 12.48
N ALA A 260 36.71 -23.50 12.71
CA ALA A 260 37.59 -23.56 13.87
C ALA A 260 36.94 -22.97 15.13
N ALA A 261 36.10 -21.93 14.98
CA ALA A 261 35.48 -21.22 16.08
C ALA A 261 34.16 -21.85 16.55
N PHE A 262 33.43 -22.51 15.64
CA PHE A 262 32.14 -23.13 15.89
C PHE A 262 32.18 -24.61 15.50
N HIS A 263 31.33 -25.43 16.12
CA HIS A 263 31.29 -26.88 15.89
C HIS A 263 30.60 -27.21 14.55
N LEU A 264 31.24 -26.86 13.43
CA LEU A 264 30.68 -26.94 12.07
C LEU A 264 31.18 -28.15 11.29
N SER A 265 30.34 -28.63 10.39
CA SER A 265 30.69 -29.72 9.47
C SER A 265 31.63 -29.19 8.40
N SER A 266 32.68 -29.96 8.10
CA SER A 266 33.59 -29.67 6.98
C SER A 266 33.15 -30.33 5.67
N GLU A 267 32.04 -31.06 5.67
CA GLU A 267 31.49 -31.73 4.50
C GLU A 267 30.75 -30.72 3.61
N PRO A 268 30.97 -30.71 2.27
CA PRO A 268 30.25 -29.79 1.39
C PRO A 268 28.73 -29.93 1.38
N ALA A 269 28.20 -31.12 1.72
CA ALA A 269 26.77 -31.38 1.84
C ALA A 269 26.09 -30.51 2.92
N ASP A 270 26.88 -30.09 3.91
CA ASP A 270 26.46 -29.34 5.09
C ASP A 270 26.81 -27.84 4.98
N ARG A 271 27.16 -27.37 3.77
CA ARG A 271 27.46 -25.96 3.50
C ARG A 271 26.49 -25.35 2.50
N ALA A 272 25.90 -24.23 2.89
CA ALA A 272 25.07 -23.37 2.06
C ALA A 272 25.65 -21.96 1.95
N VAL A 273 25.40 -21.27 0.83
CA VAL A 273 25.75 -19.84 0.68
C VAL A 273 24.61 -19.10 -0.01
N ALA A 274 24.30 -17.90 0.47
CA ALA A 274 23.36 -17.01 -0.21
C ALA A 274 23.75 -15.55 0.02
N GLY A 275 23.07 -14.64 -0.66
CA GLY A 275 23.25 -13.23 -0.44
C GLY A 275 22.25 -12.39 -1.20
N ILE A 276 22.38 -11.08 -1.04
CA ILE A 276 21.57 -10.05 -1.72
C ILE A 276 22.45 -9.35 -2.76
N GLY A 277 21.91 -9.00 -3.94
CA GLY A 277 22.60 -8.16 -4.94
C GLY A 277 24.02 -8.62 -5.26
N ARG A 278 25.04 -7.83 -4.86
CA ARG A 278 26.46 -8.20 -5.03
C ARG A 278 26.85 -9.47 -4.27
N GLY A 279 26.37 -9.65 -3.04
CA GLY A 279 26.55 -10.88 -2.27
C GLY A 279 25.92 -12.10 -2.95
N ALA A 280 24.75 -11.93 -3.56
CA ALA A 280 24.10 -12.96 -4.37
C ALA A 280 24.96 -13.33 -5.60
N ALA A 281 25.48 -12.33 -6.30
CA ALA A 281 26.39 -12.52 -7.43
C ALA A 281 27.66 -13.26 -7.00
N LEU A 282 28.22 -12.94 -5.84
CA LEU A 282 29.40 -13.60 -5.27
C LEU A 282 29.13 -15.08 -4.91
N ALA A 283 27.94 -15.39 -4.40
CA ALA A 283 27.49 -16.76 -4.14
C ALA A 283 27.42 -17.57 -5.44
N LEU A 284 26.82 -17.00 -6.50
CA LEU A 284 26.74 -17.61 -7.84
C LEU A 284 28.10 -17.72 -8.54
N GLU A 285 28.98 -16.73 -8.40
CA GLU A 285 30.35 -16.78 -8.89
C GLU A 285 31.13 -17.92 -8.21
N THR A 286 30.91 -18.13 -6.91
CA THR A 286 31.53 -19.22 -6.14
C THR A 286 31.03 -20.59 -6.58
N LEU A 287 29.72 -20.73 -6.86
CA LEU A 287 29.13 -21.93 -7.45
C LEU A 287 29.88 -22.35 -8.73
N VAL A 288 30.24 -21.38 -9.58
CA VAL A 288 30.99 -21.62 -10.81
C VAL A 288 32.49 -21.82 -10.53
N ALA A 289 33.15 -20.93 -9.78
CA ALA A 289 34.59 -20.95 -9.61
C ALA A 289 35.09 -22.09 -8.70
N ALA A 290 34.28 -22.52 -7.74
CA ALA A 290 34.60 -23.50 -6.71
C ALA A 290 33.47 -24.56 -6.56
N THR A 291 33.05 -25.16 -7.68
CA THR A 291 31.93 -26.11 -7.71
C THR A 291 32.12 -27.31 -6.78
N GLY A 292 31.12 -27.52 -5.92
CA GLY A 292 31.11 -28.54 -4.88
C GLY A 292 31.69 -28.09 -3.55
N THR A 293 31.99 -26.79 -3.37
CA THR A 293 32.28 -26.23 -2.04
C THR A 293 30.99 -26.02 -1.23
N PHE A 294 29.96 -25.49 -1.89
CA PHE A 294 28.61 -25.31 -1.35
C PHE A 294 27.66 -26.14 -2.20
N THR A 295 26.82 -26.93 -1.55
CA THR A 295 25.82 -27.77 -2.24
C THR A 295 24.46 -27.08 -2.33
N LYS A 296 24.25 -26.00 -1.57
CA LYS A 296 23.00 -25.22 -1.54
C LYS A 296 23.34 -23.75 -1.76
N VAL A 297 22.77 -23.13 -2.79
CA VAL A 297 23.07 -21.75 -3.19
C VAL A 297 21.79 -20.95 -3.35
N GLY A 298 21.67 -19.83 -2.63
CA GLY A 298 20.56 -18.89 -2.75
C GLY A 298 21.01 -17.61 -3.45
N SER A 299 20.14 -17.02 -4.26
CA SER A 299 20.37 -15.71 -4.90
C SER A 299 19.15 -14.82 -4.65
N PHE A 300 19.31 -13.78 -3.82
CA PHE A 300 18.24 -12.83 -3.53
C PHE A 300 18.50 -11.55 -4.33
N SER A 301 17.67 -11.28 -5.34
CA SER A 301 17.83 -10.12 -6.24
C SER A 301 19.24 -10.05 -6.85
N GLY A 302 19.76 -11.18 -7.33
CA GLY A 302 21.15 -11.30 -7.83
C GLY A 302 21.26 -11.62 -9.32
N GLY A 303 22.39 -11.21 -9.91
CA GLY A 303 22.76 -11.52 -11.30
C GLY A 303 24.04 -12.36 -11.41
N LEU A 304 24.29 -12.94 -12.59
CA LEU A 304 25.54 -13.63 -12.91
C LEU A 304 25.98 -13.35 -14.35
N ASP A 305 27.03 -12.56 -14.55
CA ASP A 305 27.51 -12.25 -15.90
C ASP A 305 28.34 -13.36 -16.56
N HIS A 306 28.80 -14.34 -15.78
CA HIS A 306 29.70 -15.37 -16.25
C HIS A 306 28.99 -16.40 -17.14
N ARG A 307 29.55 -16.67 -18.32
CA ARG A 307 29.07 -17.76 -19.18
C ARG A 307 29.38 -19.12 -18.57
N ILE A 308 28.37 -19.99 -18.49
CA ILE A 308 28.51 -21.37 -18.02
C ILE A 308 28.60 -22.29 -19.24
N SER A 309 29.73 -22.99 -19.38
CA SER A 309 29.87 -24.00 -20.44
C SER A 309 29.03 -25.25 -20.14
N PRO A 310 28.59 -26.03 -21.15
CA PRO A 310 27.82 -27.27 -20.91
C PRO A 310 28.55 -28.30 -20.04
N GLY A 311 29.89 -28.37 -20.14
CA GLY A 311 30.70 -29.23 -19.28
C GLY A 311 30.69 -28.76 -17.83
N LYS A 312 30.64 -27.44 -17.63
CA LYS A 312 30.55 -26.83 -16.31
C LYS A 312 29.17 -27.01 -15.69
N ALA A 313 28.10 -26.84 -16.46
CA ALA A 313 26.74 -27.09 -16.01
C ALA A 313 26.56 -28.52 -15.48
N ARG A 314 27.06 -29.53 -16.20
CA ARG A 314 27.06 -30.93 -15.70
C ARG A 314 27.80 -31.11 -14.38
N GLN A 315 28.91 -30.38 -14.18
CA GLN A 315 29.65 -30.42 -12.92
C GLN A 315 28.82 -29.80 -11.79
N ILE A 316 28.13 -28.69 -12.07
CA ILE A 316 27.24 -28.01 -11.13
C ILE A 316 26.09 -28.92 -10.73
N ASN A 317 25.31 -29.43 -11.68
CA ASN A 317 24.15 -30.30 -11.39
C ASN A 317 24.55 -31.57 -10.63
N HIS A 318 25.78 -32.09 -10.82
CA HIS A 318 26.25 -33.26 -10.10
C HIS A 318 26.69 -32.98 -8.65
N ARG A 319 27.00 -31.73 -8.32
CA ARG A 319 27.65 -31.35 -7.04
C ARG A 319 26.88 -30.31 -6.24
N THR A 320 25.70 -29.94 -6.70
CA THR A 320 24.85 -28.92 -6.08
C THR A 320 23.45 -29.50 -6.00
N ASP A 321 22.93 -29.58 -4.78
CA ASP A 321 21.62 -30.12 -4.46
C ASP A 321 20.52 -29.09 -4.72
N LEU A 322 20.82 -27.81 -4.45
CA LEU A 322 19.86 -26.72 -4.56
C LEU A 322 20.54 -25.45 -5.09
N ILE A 323 19.96 -24.89 -6.13
CA ILE A 323 20.15 -23.49 -6.53
C ILE A 323 18.77 -22.87 -6.48
N ARG A 324 18.57 -21.81 -5.69
CA ARG A 324 17.26 -21.16 -5.57
C ARG A 324 17.37 -19.66 -5.83
N VAL A 325 16.55 -19.17 -6.74
CA VAL A 325 16.54 -17.79 -7.23
C VAL A 325 15.30 -17.07 -6.70
N TYR A 326 15.51 -15.86 -6.18
CA TYR A 326 14.49 -15.00 -5.59
C TYR A 326 14.65 -13.56 -6.10
N GLY A 327 13.59 -12.76 -6.02
CA GLY A 327 13.60 -11.34 -6.38
C GLY A 327 12.26 -10.67 -6.13
N GLY A 328 12.26 -9.34 -6.07
CA GLY A 328 11.04 -8.55 -5.94
C GLY A 328 10.23 -8.51 -7.23
N ASN A 329 9.15 -7.73 -7.23
CA ASN A 329 8.40 -7.39 -8.43
C ASN A 329 9.22 -6.53 -9.40
N ALA A 330 8.60 -6.16 -10.50
CA ALA A 330 9.19 -5.31 -11.53
C ALA A 330 9.61 -3.91 -11.04
N THR A 331 9.50 -3.56 -9.76
CA THR A 331 10.10 -2.34 -9.19
C THR A 331 11.45 -2.60 -8.52
N ASP A 332 11.86 -3.86 -8.38
CA ASP A 332 13.20 -4.26 -7.97
C ASP A 332 14.23 -3.78 -9.01
N PRO A 333 15.25 -2.97 -8.62
CA PRO A 333 16.32 -2.57 -9.53
C PRO A 333 17.04 -3.75 -10.19
N ALA A 334 17.12 -4.90 -9.52
CA ALA A 334 17.77 -6.11 -10.02
C ALA A 334 16.81 -7.03 -10.80
N TYR A 335 15.54 -6.65 -11.02
CA TYR A 335 14.54 -7.53 -11.65
C TYR A 335 15.01 -8.08 -13.00
N ASP A 336 15.55 -7.21 -13.86
CA ASP A 336 16.02 -7.61 -15.20
C ASP A 336 17.27 -8.51 -15.13
N ASP A 337 18.12 -8.31 -14.13
CA ASP A 337 19.29 -9.16 -13.88
C ASP A 337 18.89 -10.56 -13.40
N VAL A 338 17.83 -10.66 -12.59
CA VAL A 338 17.25 -11.94 -12.16
C VAL A 338 16.62 -12.68 -13.35
N VAL A 339 15.84 -11.98 -14.19
CA VAL A 339 15.30 -12.55 -15.45
C VAL A 339 16.44 -13.08 -16.34
N ALA A 340 17.52 -12.29 -16.49
CA ALA A 340 18.69 -12.69 -17.27
C ALA A 340 19.45 -13.86 -16.63
N LEU A 341 19.50 -13.94 -15.30
CA LEU A 341 20.09 -15.06 -14.56
C LEU A 341 19.34 -16.35 -14.86
N GLU A 342 18.01 -16.38 -14.72
CA GLU A 342 17.21 -17.59 -14.97
C GLU A 342 17.36 -18.08 -16.41
N ALA A 343 17.28 -17.17 -17.38
CA ALA A 343 17.51 -17.48 -18.78
C ALA A 343 18.90 -18.10 -19.01
N ARG A 344 19.94 -17.51 -18.40
CA ARG A 344 21.33 -17.98 -18.52
C ARG A 344 21.53 -19.36 -17.87
N LEU A 345 20.92 -19.63 -16.72
CA LEU A 345 20.99 -20.95 -16.08
C LEU A 345 20.27 -22.01 -16.92
N ALA A 346 19.07 -21.69 -17.42
CA ALA A 346 18.29 -22.56 -18.29
C ALA A 346 19.03 -22.89 -19.59
N ASP A 347 19.57 -21.88 -20.28
CA ASP A 347 20.31 -22.03 -21.54
C ASP A 347 21.60 -22.87 -21.37
N ALA A 348 22.25 -22.75 -20.21
CA ALA A 348 23.43 -23.56 -19.89
C ALA A 348 23.09 -25.01 -19.50
N GLY A 349 21.83 -25.32 -19.22
CA GLY A 349 21.37 -26.61 -18.69
C GLY A 349 21.72 -26.82 -17.23
N VAL A 350 21.81 -25.74 -16.44
CA VAL A 350 21.96 -25.81 -14.98
C VAL A 350 20.60 -26.08 -14.35
N GLU A 351 20.53 -27.04 -13.43
CA GLU A 351 19.30 -27.33 -12.67
C GLU A 351 19.15 -26.33 -11.51
N PHE A 352 18.03 -25.61 -11.48
CA PHE A 352 17.72 -24.63 -10.43
C PHE A 352 16.21 -24.58 -10.14
N GLN A 353 15.87 -24.00 -9.00
CA GLN A 353 14.51 -23.68 -8.58
C GLN A 353 14.32 -22.16 -8.59
N SER A 354 13.13 -21.73 -8.97
CA SER A 354 12.72 -20.32 -8.91
C SER A 354 11.63 -20.18 -7.88
N ASP A 355 11.79 -19.23 -6.96
CA ASP A 355 10.70 -18.79 -6.11
C ASP A 355 9.74 -17.83 -6.85
N GLY A 356 10.13 -17.35 -8.03
CA GLY A 356 9.42 -16.32 -8.75
C GLY A 356 9.58 -14.92 -8.13
N SER A 357 8.91 -13.98 -8.77
CA SER A 357 8.76 -12.59 -8.40
C SER A 357 7.72 -12.44 -7.30
N ASN A 358 8.11 -11.87 -6.17
CA ASN A 358 7.16 -11.43 -5.15
C ASN A 358 6.30 -10.30 -5.74
N PRO A 359 4.96 -10.44 -5.85
CA PRO A 359 4.13 -9.42 -6.48
C PRO A 359 3.96 -8.16 -5.63
N ALA A 360 4.06 -8.26 -4.30
CA ALA A 360 3.74 -7.18 -3.38
C ALA A 360 4.86 -6.14 -3.26
N THR A 361 6.14 -6.58 -3.29
CA THR A 361 7.28 -5.75 -2.90
C THR A 361 8.38 -5.74 -3.96
N GLY A 362 9.09 -4.61 -4.07
CA GLY A 362 10.28 -4.48 -4.93
C GLY A 362 11.53 -5.08 -4.31
N GLY A 363 12.71 -4.58 -4.70
CA GLY A 363 14.01 -4.95 -4.13
C GLY A 363 14.21 -4.29 -2.76
N THR A 364 13.56 -4.84 -1.73
CA THR A 364 13.58 -4.29 -0.36
C THR A 364 13.83 -5.38 0.67
N TRP A 365 14.13 -4.99 1.90
CA TRP A 365 14.28 -5.92 3.02
C TRP A 365 13.03 -6.76 3.28
N GLU A 366 11.84 -6.33 2.87
CA GLU A 366 10.63 -7.18 2.94
C GLU A 366 10.78 -8.43 2.07
N THR A 367 11.18 -8.25 0.81
CA THR A 367 11.43 -9.34 -0.15
C THR A 367 12.55 -10.27 0.32
N TRP A 368 13.66 -9.71 0.81
CA TRP A 368 14.83 -10.52 1.20
C TRP A 368 14.61 -11.28 2.51
N ARG A 369 13.77 -10.77 3.41
CA ARG A 369 13.35 -11.52 4.60
C ARG A 369 12.48 -12.70 4.26
N ALA A 370 11.49 -12.52 3.37
CA ALA A 370 10.68 -13.61 2.85
C ALA A 370 11.57 -14.66 2.13
N SER A 371 12.55 -14.19 1.36
CA SER A 371 13.53 -15.06 0.66
C SER A 371 14.37 -15.87 1.67
N LEU A 372 14.87 -15.24 2.74
CA LEU A 372 15.61 -15.93 3.80
C LEU A 372 14.72 -16.94 4.54
N HIS A 373 13.49 -16.56 4.85
CA HIS A 373 12.51 -17.41 5.53
C HIS A 373 12.21 -18.68 4.74
N ASP A 374 11.95 -18.57 3.43
CA ASP A 374 11.76 -19.73 2.55
C ASP A 374 13.07 -20.53 2.34
N PHE A 375 14.19 -19.86 2.10
CA PHE A 375 15.47 -20.53 1.84
C PHE A 375 15.90 -21.38 3.04
N ALA A 376 15.85 -20.83 4.26
CA ALA A 376 16.27 -21.51 5.48
C ALA A 376 15.52 -22.82 5.74
N GLN A 377 14.21 -22.87 5.46
CA GLN A 377 13.38 -24.08 5.62
C GLN A 377 13.80 -25.22 4.69
N ARG A 378 14.42 -24.88 3.55
CA ARG A 378 14.86 -25.84 2.53
C ARG A 378 16.27 -26.37 2.77
N LEU A 379 17.03 -25.77 3.67
CA LEU A 379 18.42 -26.16 3.91
C LEU A 379 18.49 -27.41 4.79
N PHE A 380 19.39 -28.33 4.40
CA PHE A 380 19.79 -29.52 5.17
C PHE A 380 18.67 -30.51 5.55
N ARG A 381 17.51 -30.38 4.92
CA ARG A 381 16.35 -31.27 5.09
C ARG A 381 16.00 -31.96 3.75
N PRO A 382 15.21 -33.03 3.75
CA PRO A 382 14.70 -33.61 2.51
C PRO A 382 14.00 -32.55 1.65
N ALA A 383 14.23 -32.60 0.33
CA ALA A 383 13.64 -31.62 -0.58
C ALA A 383 12.11 -31.58 -0.45
N GLY A 384 11.59 -30.41 -0.06
CA GLY A 384 10.16 -30.09 -0.12
C GLY A 384 9.68 -29.91 -1.56
N ASP A 385 8.51 -29.31 -1.77
CA ASP A 385 8.14 -28.88 -3.12
C ASP A 385 9.22 -27.93 -3.66
N GLY A 386 9.53 -28.00 -4.96
CA GLY A 386 10.46 -27.06 -5.59
C GLY A 386 9.76 -25.82 -6.16
N GLY A 387 8.49 -25.62 -5.80
CA GLY A 387 7.64 -24.61 -6.38
C GLY A 387 7.94 -23.20 -5.86
N PRO A 388 7.31 -22.19 -6.48
CA PRO A 388 7.31 -20.83 -5.95
C PRO A 388 6.46 -20.73 -4.68
N SER A 389 6.80 -19.79 -3.82
CA SER A 389 5.97 -19.39 -2.68
C SER A 389 4.56 -18.97 -3.15
N GLU A 390 3.55 -19.11 -2.27
CA GLU A 390 2.18 -18.80 -2.63
C GLU A 390 2.03 -17.34 -3.12
N GLY A 391 1.36 -17.16 -4.25
CA GLY A 391 1.15 -15.85 -4.87
C GLY A 391 2.32 -15.33 -5.70
N HIS A 392 3.50 -15.95 -5.64
CA HIS A 392 4.63 -15.52 -6.47
C HIS A 392 4.40 -15.84 -7.96
N LEU A 393 4.82 -14.91 -8.81
CA LEU A 393 4.65 -15.00 -10.27
C LEU A 393 5.97 -15.39 -10.92
N PRO A 394 5.99 -16.08 -12.07
CA PRO A 394 7.23 -16.33 -12.79
C PRO A 394 7.94 -15.02 -13.15
N PHE A 395 9.28 -15.02 -13.16
CA PHE A 395 10.03 -13.92 -13.72
C PHE A 395 9.79 -13.85 -15.23
N THR A 396 9.38 -12.68 -15.71
CA THR A 396 9.14 -12.44 -17.14
C THR A 396 9.82 -11.16 -17.54
N ALA A 397 10.39 -11.10 -18.74
CA ALA A 397 10.90 -9.84 -19.27
C ALA A 397 9.79 -8.78 -19.22
N ARG A 398 10.03 -7.68 -18.49
CA ARG A 398 9.08 -6.59 -18.37
C ARG A 398 9.17 -5.66 -19.58
N GLU A 399 8.04 -5.08 -19.96
CA GLU A 399 8.02 -3.97 -20.91
C GLU A 399 8.22 -2.68 -20.11
N ILE A 400 9.33 -1.98 -20.34
CA ILE A 400 9.52 -0.62 -19.82
C ILE A 400 9.13 0.35 -20.94
N PRO A 401 8.23 1.31 -20.69
CA PRO A 401 7.88 2.29 -21.70
C PRO A 401 9.12 3.05 -22.18
N ALA A 402 9.21 3.29 -23.49
CA ALA A 402 10.28 4.12 -24.06
C ALA A 402 10.19 5.55 -23.49
N PRO A 403 11.31 6.27 -23.31
CA PRO A 403 11.26 7.67 -22.89
C PRO A 403 10.32 8.51 -23.75
N GLY A 404 9.53 9.36 -23.10
CA GLY A 404 8.50 10.20 -23.71
C GLY A 404 7.21 9.46 -24.09
N THR A 405 6.98 8.24 -23.60
CA THR A 405 5.72 7.52 -23.83
C THR A 405 4.55 8.27 -23.17
N THR A 406 3.47 8.47 -23.92
CA THR A 406 2.25 9.13 -23.44
C THR A 406 1.02 8.26 -23.75
N PRO A 407 -0.09 8.40 -22.99
CA PRO A 407 -0.25 9.25 -21.81
C PRO A 407 0.48 8.70 -20.58
N THR A 408 0.85 9.59 -19.65
CA THR A 408 1.44 9.24 -18.35
C THR A 408 0.40 9.34 -17.22
N PRO A 409 0.60 8.62 -16.09
CA PRO A 409 1.61 7.58 -15.93
C PRO A 409 1.23 6.34 -16.74
N TRP A 410 2.23 5.54 -17.10
CA TRP A 410 1.99 4.27 -17.78
C TRP A 410 1.62 3.21 -16.74
N VAL A 411 0.53 2.47 -16.97
CA VAL A 411 0.03 1.41 -16.07
C VAL A 411 0.08 0.08 -16.81
N ASP A 412 0.80 -0.89 -16.26
CA ASP A 412 0.93 -2.23 -16.82
C ASP A 412 -0.21 -3.18 -16.39
N GLY A 413 -0.22 -4.40 -16.94
CA GLY A 413 -1.23 -5.41 -16.62
C GLY A 413 -1.17 -5.96 -15.19
N ASN A 414 -0.10 -5.67 -14.45
CA ASN A 414 0.13 -6.12 -13.07
C ASN A 414 -0.08 -5.00 -12.03
N GLY A 415 -0.50 -3.80 -12.48
CA GLY A 415 -0.70 -2.64 -11.62
C GLY A 415 0.60 -1.89 -11.27
N VAL A 416 1.69 -2.13 -12.00
CA VAL A 416 2.90 -1.30 -11.89
C VAL A 416 2.67 -0.02 -12.67
N VAL A 417 2.91 1.10 -11.99
CA VAL A 417 2.69 2.45 -12.50
C VAL A 417 4.04 3.14 -12.65
N THR A 418 4.37 3.52 -13.88
CA THR A 418 5.59 4.25 -14.22
C THR A 418 5.27 5.72 -14.47
N PHE A 419 5.77 6.57 -13.58
CA PHE A 419 5.77 8.02 -13.69
C PHE A 419 7.02 8.49 -14.43
N GLU A 420 6.88 9.52 -15.25
CA GLU A 420 7.99 10.14 -15.96
C GLU A 420 7.84 11.67 -15.98
N ALA A 421 8.82 12.36 -15.42
CA ALA A 421 8.98 13.80 -15.58
C ALA A 421 10.04 14.06 -16.66
N GLY A 422 9.75 14.96 -17.59
CA GLY A 422 10.56 15.13 -18.80
C GLY A 422 11.96 15.73 -18.56
N PRO A 423 12.81 15.74 -19.60
CA PRO A 423 14.19 16.22 -19.52
C PRO A 423 14.33 17.72 -19.26
N GLU A 424 13.24 18.50 -19.26
CA GLU A 424 13.26 19.90 -18.81
C GLU A 424 13.68 20.07 -17.35
N PHE A 425 13.63 18.98 -16.55
CA PHE A 425 14.09 18.96 -15.16
C PHE A 425 15.49 18.34 -15.00
N ALA A 426 16.26 18.22 -16.08
CA ALA A 426 17.61 17.67 -16.04
C ALA A 426 18.60 18.50 -15.19
N ASP A 427 18.30 19.71 -14.78
CA ASP A 427 19.17 20.47 -13.85
C ASP A 427 18.70 20.38 -12.38
N ALA A 428 17.56 19.74 -12.11
CA ALA A 428 17.05 19.59 -10.75
C ALA A 428 17.94 18.67 -9.91
N SER A 429 18.07 18.93 -8.62
CA SER A 429 18.69 18.00 -7.67
C SER A 429 17.68 16.94 -7.19
N ARG A 430 16.40 17.28 -7.24
CA ARG A 430 15.30 16.46 -6.73
C ARG A 430 14.03 16.66 -7.55
N VAL A 431 13.47 15.53 -7.95
CA VAL A 431 12.10 15.43 -8.45
C VAL A 431 11.39 14.33 -7.66
N THR A 432 10.18 14.60 -7.20
CA THR A 432 9.32 13.59 -6.56
C THR A 432 7.97 13.53 -7.22
N VAL A 433 7.32 12.37 -7.11
CA VAL A 433 5.89 12.24 -7.37
C VAL A 433 5.17 12.43 -6.05
N TRP A 434 4.20 13.33 -6.01
CA TRP A 434 3.38 13.63 -4.83
C TRP A 434 1.92 13.37 -5.16
N GLY A 435 1.30 12.39 -4.49
CA GLY A 435 -0.07 11.97 -4.78
C GLY A 435 -0.64 11.05 -3.70
N ASN A 436 -1.90 10.66 -3.82
CA ASN A 436 -2.64 9.85 -2.83
C ASN A 436 -2.24 8.36 -2.79
N PHE A 437 -0.94 8.07 -2.83
CA PHE A 437 -0.39 6.72 -2.88
C PHE A 437 -0.08 6.13 -1.50
N GLY A 438 -0.05 6.95 -0.45
CA GLY A 438 0.30 6.50 0.88
C GLY A 438 -0.82 5.66 1.53
N PRO A 439 -0.55 5.09 2.71
CA PRO A 439 -1.54 4.42 3.52
C PRO A 439 -2.84 5.23 3.63
N ALA A 440 -3.97 4.56 3.36
CA ALA A 440 -5.32 5.12 3.31
C ALA A 440 -5.49 6.41 2.48
N GLY A 441 -4.74 6.56 1.38
CA GLY A 441 -4.86 7.72 0.49
C GLY A 441 -4.12 8.97 0.97
N SER A 442 -3.24 8.83 1.97
CA SER A 442 -2.33 9.89 2.36
C SER A 442 -1.38 10.28 1.22
N TRP A 443 -0.81 11.48 1.31
CA TRP A 443 -0.06 12.11 0.22
C TRP A 443 1.45 12.17 0.48
N PRO A 444 2.19 11.07 0.30
CA PRO A 444 3.63 11.08 0.43
C PRO A 444 4.31 11.59 -0.84
N ARG A 445 5.53 12.10 -0.68
CA ARG A 445 6.45 12.40 -1.78
C ARG A 445 7.37 11.22 -1.98
N THR A 446 7.32 10.61 -3.16
CA THR A 446 8.21 9.50 -3.50
C THR A 446 9.30 9.99 -4.46
N PRO A 447 10.58 9.91 -4.08
CA PRO A 447 11.69 10.34 -4.93
C PRO A 447 11.72 9.62 -6.27
N MET A 448 12.00 10.36 -7.33
CA MET A 448 12.23 9.81 -8.67
C MET A 448 13.73 9.65 -8.92
N THR A 449 14.08 8.73 -9.81
CA THR A 449 15.47 8.51 -10.25
C THR A 449 15.70 9.16 -11.60
N ARG A 450 16.73 10.02 -11.68
CA ARG A 450 17.21 10.59 -12.93
C ARG A 450 17.72 9.51 -13.88
N GLN A 451 17.36 9.62 -15.16
CA GLN A 451 17.76 8.74 -16.24
C GLN A 451 18.88 9.35 -17.09
N ASP A 452 19.54 8.52 -17.91
CA ASP A 452 20.64 8.94 -18.80
C ASP A 452 20.24 10.00 -19.84
N ASP A 453 18.96 10.02 -20.25
CA ASP A 453 18.41 11.00 -21.18
C ASP A 453 17.99 12.33 -20.52
N GLY A 454 18.20 12.46 -19.20
CA GLY A 454 17.86 13.63 -18.41
C GLY A 454 16.44 13.65 -17.84
N SER A 455 15.58 12.69 -18.21
CA SER A 455 14.26 12.51 -17.58
C SER A 455 14.37 11.97 -16.16
N TRP A 456 13.28 12.02 -15.41
CA TRP A 456 13.17 11.39 -14.09
C TRP A 456 12.07 10.35 -14.13
N ARG A 457 12.32 9.16 -13.56
CA ARG A 457 11.36 8.05 -13.55
C ARG A 457 11.19 7.46 -12.17
N LEU A 458 9.99 6.96 -11.93
CA LEU A 458 9.63 6.17 -10.75
C LEU A 458 8.64 5.10 -11.17
N SER A 459 8.90 3.85 -10.80
CA SER A 459 7.92 2.77 -10.96
C SER A 459 7.55 2.22 -9.59
N MET A 460 6.25 2.14 -9.31
CA MET A 460 5.73 1.54 -8.08
C MET A 460 4.49 0.71 -8.39
N ARG A 461 4.26 -0.35 -7.62
CA ARG A 461 3.00 -1.10 -7.71
C ARG A 461 1.93 -0.38 -6.91
N LEU A 462 0.79 -0.12 -7.52
CA LEU A 462 -0.39 0.44 -6.87
C LEU A 462 -1.51 -0.59 -6.87
N GLU A 463 -2.36 -0.56 -5.86
CA GLU A 463 -3.58 -1.36 -5.84
C GLU A 463 -4.61 -0.83 -6.85
N GLY A 464 -5.68 -1.60 -7.07
CA GLY A 464 -6.81 -1.09 -7.84
C GLY A 464 -7.37 0.17 -7.20
N GLY A 465 -7.67 1.21 -7.97
CA GLY A 465 -8.19 2.46 -7.43
C GLY A 465 -8.10 3.62 -8.40
N SER A 466 -8.53 4.79 -7.92
CA SER A 466 -8.31 6.07 -8.58
C SER A 466 -7.23 6.87 -7.85
N TYR A 467 -6.40 7.53 -8.63
CA TYR A 467 -5.23 8.22 -8.13
C TYR A 467 -5.08 9.58 -8.76
N TYR A 468 -4.52 10.49 -7.98
CA TYR A 468 -4.28 11.84 -8.38
C TYR A 468 -2.96 12.34 -7.79
N TYR A 469 -2.18 13.03 -8.61
CA TYR A 469 -0.80 13.37 -8.29
C TYR A 469 -0.31 14.60 -9.05
N LYS A 470 0.83 15.11 -8.59
CA LYS A 470 1.64 16.13 -9.26
C LYS A 470 3.11 15.80 -9.07
N PHE A 471 3.98 16.41 -9.87
CA PHE A 471 5.41 16.40 -9.60
C PHE A 471 5.76 17.53 -8.65
N GLU A 472 6.72 17.30 -7.75
CA GLU A 472 7.38 18.36 -6.99
C GLU A 472 8.83 18.40 -7.42
N VAL A 473 9.26 19.53 -8.00
CA VAL A 473 10.62 19.77 -8.47
C VAL A 473 11.20 20.89 -7.62
N GLU A 474 12.23 20.60 -6.83
CA GLU A 474 12.85 21.59 -5.92
C GLU A 474 11.81 22.33 -5.04
N GLY A 475 10.79 21.60 -4.57
CA GLY A 475 9.67 22.11 -3.76
C GLY A 475 8.64 22.97 -4.50
N VAL A 476 8.67 22.98 -5.83
CA VAL A 476 7.65 23.62 -6.67
C VAL A 476 6.75 22.57 -7.31
N ASP A 477 5.45 22.78 -7.26
CA ASP A 477 4.45 21.88 -7.86
C ASP A 477 4.38 22.02 -9.38
N HIS A 478 4.33 20.88 -10.08
CA HIS A 478 4.23 20.80 -11.53
C HIS A 478 3.18 19.77 -11.96
N LYS A 479 2.30 20.17 -12.87
CA LYS A 479 1.41 19.25 -13.62
C LYS A 479 2.23 18.31 -14.47
N ASP A 480 1.85 17.03 -14.50
CA ASP A 480 2.29 16.15 -15.58
C ASP A 480 1.60 16.56 -16.89
N ARG A 481 2.37 17.14 -17.80
CA ARG A 481 1.90 17.64 -19.11
C ARG A 481 1.58 16.53 -20.09
N ASN A 482 2.10 15.33 -19.87
CA ASN A 482 1.86 14.14 -20.69
C ASN A 482 0.61 13.36 -20.22
N ASN A 483 0.10 13.69 -19.03
CA ASN A 483 -1.20 13.23 -18.57
C ASN A 483 -2.31 14.15 -19.13
N PRO A 484 -3.27 13.63 -19.92
CA PRO A 484 -4.25 14.45 -20.62
C PRO A 484 -5.39 14.97 -19.74
N THR A 485 -5.46 14.55 -18.47
CA THR A 485 -6.55 14.98 -17.57
C THR A 485 -6.27 16.36 -16.98
N SER A 486 -7.33 17.02 -16.56
CA SER A 486 -7.31 18.32 -15.92
C SER A 486 -8.24 18.31 -14.72
N VAL A 487 -7.82 19.00 -13.66
CA VAL A 487 -8.66 19.30 -12.50
C VAL A 487 -8.77 20.81 -12.43
N PHE A 488 -9.98 21.35 -12.55
CA PHE A 488 -10.20 22.79 -12.67
C PHE A 488 -9.79 23.56 -11.40
N SER A 489 -10.14 23.00 -10.23
CA SER A 489 -9.80 23.55 -8.91
C SER A 489 -8.31 23.44 -8.59
N GLU A 490 -7.66 22.40 -9.11
CA GLU A 490 -6.26 22.04 -8.82
C GLU A 490 -5.48 21.81 -10.12
N PRO A 491 -5.11 22.87 -10.87
CA PRO A 491 -4.53 22.72 -12.22
C PRO A 491 -3.18 21.98 -12.28
N ALA A 492 -2.51 21.79 -11.13
CA ALA A 492 -1.30 20.99 -11.02
C ALA A 492 -1.58 19.48 -10.96
N TRP A 493 -2.82 19.06 -10.68
CA TRP A 493 -3.14 17.65 -10.48
C TRP A 493 -3.38 16.93 -11.80
N SER A 494 -2.86 15.72 -11.87
CA SER A 494 -3.08 14.71 -12.90
C SER A 494 -3.84 13.57 -12.27
N THR A 495 -4.77 12.96 -13.00
CA THR A 495 -5.59 11.85 -12.50
C THR A 495 -5.45 10.62 -13.39
N PHE A 496 -5.56 9.45 -12.79
CA PHE A 496 -5.55 8.17 -13.49
C PHE A 496 -6.21 7.08 -12.62
N THR A 497 -6.42 5.90 -13.20
CA THR A 497 -6.99 4.76 -12.49
C THR A 497 -6.19 3.50 -12.75
N VAL A 498 -6.05 2.67 -11.74
CA VAL A 498 -5.47 1.33 -11.81
C VAL A 498 -6.61 0.32 -11.65
N ALA A 499 -6.71 -0.63 -12.57
CA ALA A 499 -7.70 -1.69 -12.47
C ALA A 499 -7.31 -2.67 -11.34
N GLY A 500 -8.29 -3.20 -10.63
CA GLY A 500 -8.06 -4.22 -9.61
C GLY A 500 -9.30 -4.50 -8.78
N ASP A 501 -9.21 -5.54 -7.95
CA ASP A 501 -10.34 -6.08 -7.17
C ASP A 501 -10.56 -5.38 -5.81
N THR A 502 -9.90 -4.25 -5.56
CA THR A 502 -10.27 -3.42 -4.41
C THR A 502 -11.66 -2.80 -4.64
N LEU A 503 -12.30 -2.31 -3.57
CA LEU A 503 -13.60 -1.66 -3.72
C LEU A 503 -13.51 -0.43 -4.63
N ARG A 504 -12.50 0.43 -4.44
CA ARG A 504 -12.28 1.60 -5.31
C ARG A 504 -11.92 1.17 -6.73
N GLY A 505 -11.06 0.18 -6.91
CA GLY A 505 -10.68 -0.35 -8.22
C GLY A 505 -11.87 -0.83 -9.04
N ARG A 506 -12.82 -1.53 -8.42
CA ARG A 506 -14.06 -1.96 -9.09
C ARG A 506 -14.98 -0.81 -9.47
N TYR A 507 -15.17 0.16 -8.58
CA TYR A 507 -16.16 1.24 -8.78
C TYR A 507 -15.62 2.45 -9.54
N THR A 508 -14.32 2.67 -9.61
CA THR A 508 -13.70 3.73 -10.43
C THR A 508 -13.13 3.20 -11.75
N ALA A 509 -13.31 1.90 -12.04
CA ALA A 509 -13.02 1.33 -13.34
C ALA A 509 -13.97 1.86 -14.42
N GLN A 510 -13.44 2.06 -15.63
CA GLN A 510 -14.24 2.50 -16.75
C GLN A 510 -15.14 1.35 -17.28
N VAL A 511 -16.43 1.62 -17.44
CA VAL A 511 -17.43 0.71 -18.03
C VAL A 511 -17.38 0.76 -19.57
N PRO A 512 -17.80 -0.27 -20.35
CA PRO A 512 -17.94 -0.19 -21.81
C PRO A 512 -18.82 0.99 -22.25
N ALA A 513 -18.46 1.65 -23.36
CA ALA A 513 -19.06 2.95 -23.74
C ALA A 513 -20.59 2.90 -23.97
N ASP A 514 -21.12 1.76 -24.40
CA ASP A 514 -22.55 1.50 -24.63
C ASP A 514 -23.34 1.19 -23.35
N GLU A 515 -22.65 1.01 -22.22
CA GLU A 515 -23.22 0.78 -20.89
C GLU A 515 -23.06 1.99 -19.96
N ARG A 516 -22.51 3.12 -20.43
CA ARG A 516 -22.28 4.33 -19.62
C ARG A 516 -23.50 5.26 -19.61
N GLY A 517 -23.68 5.97 -18.50
CA GLY A 517 -24.58 7.10 -18.42
C GLY A 517 -24.04 8.30 -19.19
N GLU A 518 -24.91 9.27 -19.46
CA GLU A 518 -24.53 10.49 -20.18
C GLU A 518 -24.28 11.63 -19.19
N VAL A 519 -23.11 12.26 -19.28
CA VAL A 519 -22.77 13.48 -18.53
C VAL A 519 -22.94 14.69 -19.44
N THR A 520 -23.84 15.60 -19.04
CA THR A 520 -24.14 16.84 -19.75
C THR A 520 -23.93 18.05 -18.84
N VAL A 521 -23.87 19.25 -19.42
CA VAL A 521 -23.79 20.51 -18.66
C VAL A 521 -25.18 21.15 -18.62
N MET A 522 -25.64 21.42 -17.41
CA MET A 522 -26.84 22.22 -17.13
C MET A 522 -26.43 23.63 -16.75
N ASN A 523 -27.06 24.64 -17.37
CA ASN A 523 -26.88 26.04 -16.98
C ASN A 523 -28.08 26.52 -16.16
N TYR A 524 -27.82 27.42 -15.21
CA TYR A 524 -28.84 28.00 -14.35
C TYR A 524 -28.44 29.41 -13.91
N ILE A 525 -29.42 30.26 -13.59
CA ILE A 525 -29.17 31.60 -13.05
C ILE A 525 -29.01 31.50 -11.53
N SER A 526 -27.83 31.85 -11.05
CA SER A 526 -27.44 31.78 -9.65
C SER A 526 -27.85 33.02 -8.87
N THR A 527 -28.17 32.86 -7.59
CA THR A 527 -28.32 33.96 -6.62
C THR A 527 -27.02 34.76 -6.42
N ALA A 528 -25.86 34.22 -6.84
CA ALA A 528 -24.59 34.94 -6.88
C ALA A 528 -24.59 36.04 -7.95
N GLY A 529 -25.21 37.18 -7.62
CA GLY A 529 -25.25 38.35 -8.49
C GLY A 529 -26.06 38.13 -9.77
N GLU A 530 -27.02 37.19 -9.78
CA GLU A 530 -27.88 36.86 -10.94
C GLU A 530 -27.08 36.47 -12.20
N GLN A 531 -25.98 35.76 -12.02
CA GLN A 531 -25.12 35.30 -13.11
C GLN A 531 -25.44 33.87 -13.52
N GLU A 532 -25.22 33.54 -14.79
CA GLU A 532 -25.29 32.16 -15.26
C GLU A 532 -24.13 31.33 -14.67
N ARG A 533 -24.46 30.18 -14.09
CA ARG A 533 -23.54 29.17 -13.59
C ARG A 533 -23.87 27.81 -14.21
N SER A 534 -22.93 26.89 -14.08
CA SER A 534 -23.01 25.55 -14.65
C SER A 534 -22.99 24.46 -13.57
N ALA A 535 -23.59 23.33 -13.93
CA ALA A 535 -23.60 22.09 -13.18
C ALA A 535 -23.38 20.92 -14.14
N TYR A 536 -22.77 19.83 -13.66
CA TYR A 536 -22.77 18.56 -14.40
C TYR A 536 -24.02 17.78 -14.03
N VAL A 537 -24.60 17.12 -15.02
CA VAL A 537 -25.75 16.23 -14.84
C VAL A 537 -25.42 14.89 -15.46
N TRP A 538 -25.38 13.85 -14.62
CA TRP A 538 -25.32 12.46 -15.08
C TRP A 538 -26.75 11.92 -15.21
N THR A 539 -27.05 11.34 -16.36
CA THR A 539 -28.29 10.60 -16.61
C THR A 539 -27.99 9.12 -16.80
N PRO A 540 -28.85 8.21 -16.29
CA PRO A 540 -28.55 6.79 -16.32
C PRO A 540 -28.61 6.23 -17.74
N PRO A 541 -27.90 5.12 -18.03
CA PRO A 541 -28.05 4.41 -19.30
C PRO A 541 -29.53 4.17 -19.63
N GLY A 542 -29.93 4.53 -20.86
CA GLY A 542 -31.32 4.43 -21.30
C GLY A 542 -32.26 5.48 -20.70
N TYR A 543 -31.74 6.64 -20.28
CA TYR A 543 -32.55 7.78 -19.88
C TYR A 543 -33.61 8.14 -20.95
N ASP A 544 -34.87 8.26 -20.51
CA ASP A 544 -36.02 8.60 -21.35
C ASP A 544 -36.69 9.87 -20.81
N ALA A 545 -36.47 10.99 -21.51
CA ALA A 545 -37.06 12.29 -21.17
C ALA A 545 -38.60 12.28 -21.23
N ASP A 546 -39.20 11.35 -21.97
CA ASP A 546 -40.65 11.28 -22.18
C ASP A 546 -41.33 10.21 -21.30
N ARG A 547 -40.58 9.52 -20.44
CA ARG A 547 -41.16 8.48 -19.58
C ARG A 547 -42.23 9.06 -18.66
N ALA A 548 -43.30 8.29 -18.44
CA ALA A 548 -44.47 8.75 -17.70
C ALA A 548 -44.20 9.10 -16.21
N GLU A 549 -43.30 8.35 -15.56
CA GLU A 549 -42.95 8.57 -14.15
C GLU A 549 -41.58 9.27 -14.09
N PRO A 550 -41.44 10.50 -13.59
CA PRO A 550 -40.15 11.20 -13.57
C PRO A 550 -39.04 10.45 -12.83
N TYR A 551 -37.76 10.68 -13.13
CA TYR A 551 -36.62 10.07 -12.41
C TYR A 551 -36.48 10.63 -10.99
N PRO A 552 -36.08 9.82 -9.98
CA PRO A 552 -35.54 10.41 -8.75
C PRO A 552 -34.32 11.25 -9.09
N VAL A 553 -34.03 12.25 -8.26
CA VAL A 553 -32.88 13.14 -8.45
C VAL A 553 -32.00 13.19 -7.22
N PHE A 554 -30.70 13.07 -7.44
CA PHE A 554 -29.69 13.16 -6.40
C PHE A 554 -28.78 14.36 -6.67
N TYR A 555 -28.76 15.31 -5.76
CA TYR A 555 -27.90 16.48 -5.83
C TYR A 555 -26.65 16.25 -4.99
N LEU A 556 -25.48 16.46 -5.58
CA LEU A 556 -24.20 16.10 -4.98
C LEU A 556 -23.26 17.32 -4.96
N GLN A 557 -22.84 17.71 -3.76
CA GLN A 557 -22.08 18.94 -3.51
C GLN A 557 -20.60 18.69 -3.20
N HIS A 558 -19.75 19.55 -3.76
CA HIS A 558 -18.29 19.55 -3.58
C HIS A 558 -17.88 20.30 -2.29
N GLY A 559 -16.60 20.19 -1.93
CA GLY A 559 -16.01 20.83 -0.75
C GLY A 559 -15.49 22.25 -0.98
N GLY A 560 -14.85 22.81 0.05
CA GLY A 560 -14.17 24.11 -0.05
C GLY A 560 -12.94 24.02 -0.95
N GLY A 561 -12.66 25.08 -1.71
CA GLY A 561 -11.57 25.09 -2.70
C GLY A 561 -11.87 24.34 -4.01
N GLN A 562 -12.98 23.59 -4.05
CA GLN A 562 -13.43 22.81 -5.19
C GLN A 562 -14.53 23.53 -5.99
N THR A 563 -14.96 22.91 -7.09
CA THR A 563 -16.01 23.39 -7.98
C THR A 563 -16.96 22.27 -8.40
N TRP A 564 -17.95 22.63 -9.22
CA TRP A 564 -18.95 21.70 -9.78
C TRP A 564 -18.36 20.60 -10.67
N THR A 565 -17.08 20.69 -11.05
CA THR A 565 -16.40 19.69 -11.88
C THR A 565 -15.73 18.58 -11.08
N ASP A 566 -15.42 18.81 -9.81
CA ASP A 566 -14.47 17.98 -9.05
C ASP A 566 -14.97 16.56 -8.78
N TRP A 567 -16.27 16.37 -8.56
CA TRP A 567 -16.85 15.03 -8.43
C TRP A 567 -16.65 14.17 -9.68
N LEU A 568 -16.53 14.80 -10.85
CA LEU A 568 -16.21 14.13 -12.12
C LEU A 568 -14.69 13.99 -12.31
N GLU A 569 -13.95 15.10 -12.18
CA GLU A 569 -12.53 15.18 -12.54
C GLU A 569 -11.61 14.39 -11.59
N VAL A 570 -11.96 14.32 -10.29
CA VAL A 570 -11.19 13.60 -9.26
C VAL A 570 -12.04 12.53 -8.58
N GLY A 571 -13.32 12.83 -8.33
CA GLY A 571 -14.25 11.91 -7.68
C GLY A 571 -14.60 10.67 -8.51
N HIS A 572 -14.44 10.71 -9.84
CA HIS A 572 -14.85 9.63 -10.76
C HIS A 572 -16.30 9.18 -10.55
N VAL A 573 -17.19 10.11 -10.21
CA VAL A 573 -18.60 9.85 -9.90
C VAL A 573 -19.35 9.19 -11.05
N ASP A 574 -19.03 9.55 -12.30
CA ASP A 574 -19.59 8.94 -13.50
C ASP A 574 -19.34 7.42 -13.52
N ARG A 575 -18.11 7.01 -13.20
CA ARG A 575 -17.73 5.61 -13.15
C ARG A 575 -18.35 4.89 -11.97
N ILE A 576 -18.45 5.53 -10.81
CA ILE A 576 -19.11 4.97 -9.63
C ILE A 576 -20.59 4.70 -9.94
N LEU A 577 -21.28 5.68 -10.53
CA LEU A 577 -22.68 5.57 -10.95
C LEU A 577 -22.88 4.50 -12.01
N ASP A 578 -22.04 4.47 -13.06
CA ASP A 578 -22.09 3.46 -14.12
C ASP A 578 -21.90 2.05 -13.56
N ASN A 579 -20.93 1.85 -12.66
CA ASN A 579 -20.68 0.54 -12.06
C ASN A 579 -21.82 0.11 -11.13
N HIS A 580 -22.40 1.01 -10.34
CA HIS A 580 -23.60 0.69 -9.54
C HIS A 580 -24.80 0.35 -10.41
N HIS A 581 -25.02 1.09 -11.51
CA HIS A 581 -26.09 0.85 -12.46
C HIS A 581 -25.92 -0.52 -13.13
N ARG A 582 -24.73 -0.81 -13.66
CA ARG A 582 -24.38 -2.07 -14.31
C ARG A 582 -24.54 -3.27 -13.39
N GLN A 583 -24.22 -3.11 -12.10
CA GLN A 583 -24.38 -4.16 -11.09
C GLN A 583 -25.84 -4.28 -10.59
N GLY A 584 -26.73 -3.36 -10.96
CA GLY A 584 -28.12 -3.33 -10.49
C GLY A 584 -28.26 -3.00 -9.00
N THR A 585 -27.26 -2.34 -8.42
CA THR A 585 -27.19 -2.04 -6.98
C THR A 585 -27.81 -0.71 -6.59
N MET A 586 -28.23 0.13 -7.54
CA MET A 586 -28.87 1.41 -7.28
C MET A 586 -30.14 1.59 -8.12
N VAL A 587 -31.07 2.41 -7.63
CA VAL A 587 -32.23 2.87 -8.40
C VAL A 587 -31.75 3.79 -9.53
N PRO A 588 -32.20 3.63 -10.79
CA PRO A 588 -31.89 4.58 -11.86
C PRO A 588 -32.41 6.00 -11.52
N MET A 589 -31.49 6.96 -11.44
CA MET A 589 -31.73 8.34 -10.99
C MET A 589 -30.91 9.33 -11.82
N VAL A 590 -31.29 10.61 -11.81
CA VAL A 590 -30.46 11.70 -12.37
C VAL A 590 -29.60 12.28 -11.25
N VAL A 591 -28.32 12.56 -11.53
CA VAL A 591 -27.39 13.13 -10.54
C VAL A 591 -26.93 14.52 -10.97
N VAL A 592 -27.15 15.53 -10.13
CA VAL A 592 -26.81 16.94 -10.41
C VAL A 592 -25.69 17.41 -9.49
N MET A 593 -24.58 17.85 -10.09
CA MET A 593 -23.39 18.35 -9.42
C MET A 593 -23.24 19.85 -9.72
N ALA A 594 -23.81 20.68 -8.86
CA ALA A 594 -23.87 22.14 -9.04
C ALA A 594 -22.82 22.89 -8.21
N ASN A 595 -22.65 24.18 -8.50
CA ASN A 595 -21.65 25.03 -7.84
C ASN A 595 -22.23 25.72 -6.60
N GLY A 596 -21.75 25.31 -5.42
CA GLY A 596 -22.17 25.90 -4.13
C GLY A 596 -21.35 27.10 -3.67
N ASN A 597 -20.37 27.58 -4.44
CA ASN A 597 -19.44 28.61 -3.96
C ASN A 597 -20.06 30.02 -3.90
N GLY A 598 -19.91 30.69 -2.74
CA GLY A 598 -20.22 32.12 -2.60
C GLY A 598 -21.72 32.47 -2.67
N VAL A 599 -22.59 31.55 -2.27
CA VAL A 599 -24.06 31.71 -2.24
C VAL A 599 -24.61 31.30 -0.87
N ASP A 600 -25.82 31.75 -0.53
CA ASP A 600 -26.61 31.10 0.50
C ASP A 600 -27.16 29.78 -0.08
N PHE A 601 -26.48 28.68 0.22
CA PHE A 601 -26.73 27.42 -0.48
C PHE A 601 -28.17 26.88 -0.33
N PRO A 602 -28.83 26.90 0.85
CA PRO A 602 -30.23 26.52 0.98
C PRO A 602 -31.17 27.26 0.00
N GLU A 603 -30.98 28.58 -0.15
CA GLU A 603 -31.75 29.40 -1.11
C GLU A 603 -31.38 29.06 -2.55
N GLU A 604 -30.08 28.98 -2.88
CA GLU A 604 -29.61 28.60 -4.22
C GLU A 604 -30.17 27.25 -4.67
N MET A 605 -30.15 26.27 -3.77
CA MET A 605 -30.58 24.92 -4.02
C MET A 605 -32.08 24.84 -4.34
N THR A 606 -32.90 25.43 -3.47
CA THR A 606 -34.37 25.32 -3.55
C THR A 606 -34.98 26.27 -4.57
N THR A 607 -34.36 27.41 -4.85
CA THR A 607 -34.92 28.42 -5.76
C THR A 607 -34.30 28.41 -7.16
N ARG A 608 -33.07 27.89 -7.32
CA ARG A 608 -32.34 27.92 -8.60
C ARG A 608 -31.98 26.53 -9.12
N ILE A 609 -31.20 25.76 -8.37
CA ILE A 609 -30.63 24.49 -8.86
C ILE A 609 -31.72 23.44 -9.12
N ALA A 610 -32.57 23.15 -8.13
CA ALA A 610 -33.62 22.15 -8.28
C ALA A 610 -34.67 22.53 -9.33
N PRO A 611 -35.20 23.78 -9.36
CA PRO A 611 -36.09 24.21 -10.43
C PRO A 611 -35.48 24.11 -11.84
N ALA A 612 -34.19 24.45 -12.00
CA ALA A 612 -33.52 24.32 -13.29
C ALA A 612 -33.40 22.85 -13.74
N ALA A 613 -33.13 21.93 -12.80
CA ALA A 613 -33.08 20.50 -13.09
C ALA A 613 -34.46 19.97 -13.50
N GLU A 614 -35.53 20.36 -12.81
CA GLU A 614 -36.92 19.98 -13.14
C GLU A 614 -37.40 20.54 -14.49
N GLU A 615 -36.89 21.71 -14.90
CA GLU A 615 -37.22 22.30 -16.19
C GLU A 615 -36.49 21.59 -17.35
N GLN A 616 -35.22 21.22 -17.15
CA GLN A 616 -34.34 20.72 -18.21
C GLN A 616 -34.31 19.19 -18.33
N TYR A 617 -34.69 18.47 -17.28
CA TYR A 617 -34.69 17.01 -17.21
C TYR A 617 -36.02 16.50 -16.62
N ASN A 618 -36.48 15.33 -17.08
CA ASN A 618 -37.62 14.61 -16.52
C ASN A 618 -37.32 14.02 -15.13
N VAL A 619 -37.17 14.89 -14.13
CA VAL A 619 -36.90 14.54 -12.73
C VAL A 619 -38.09 14.87 -11.84
N SER A 620 -38.19 14.17 -10.70
CA SER A 620 -39.31 14.31 -9.79
C SER A 620 -39.18 15.55 -8.92
N GLY A 621 -40.27 16.33 -8.85
CA GLY A 621 -40.43 17.39 -7.86
C GLY A 621 -40.88 16.89 -6.49
N ASP A 622 -41.14 15.59 -6.30
CA ASP A 622 -41.57 15.00 -5.03
C ASP A 622 -40.38 14.91 -4.05
N PRO A 623 -40.46 15.49 -2.83
CA PRO A 623 -39.40 15.39 -1.83
C PRO A 623 -38.97 13.96 -1.50
N GLY A 624 -39.91 13.00 -1.52
CA GLY A 624 -39.63 11.56 -1.33
C GLY A 624 -38.70 10.96 -2.38
N ARG A 625 -38.49 11.67 -3.50
CA ARG A 625 -37.67 11.26 -4.63
C ARG A 625 -36.51 12.22 -4.90
N ARG A 626 -36.16 13.03 -3.89
CA ARG A 626 -34.99 13.92 -3.91
C ARG A 626 -33.98 13.52 -2.82
N ALA A 627 -32.72 13.46 -3.22
CA ALA A 627 -31.59 13.24 -2.33
C ALA A 627 -30.61 14.42 -2.40
N LEU A 628 -29.97 14.77 -1.29
CA LEU A 628 -28.92 15.79 -1.22
C LEU A 628 -27.74 15.26 -0.39
N ALA A 629 -26.54 15.29 -0.95
CA ALA A 629 -25.33 14.97 -0.21
C ALA A 629 -24.17 15.90 -0.56
N GLY A 630 -23.17 15.93 0.32
CA GLY A 630 -21.94 16.65 0.02
C GLY A 630 -20.80 16.32 0.97
N LEU A 631 -19.60 16.70 0.55
CA LEU A 631 -18.35 16.50 1.28
C LEU A 631 -17.84 17.79 1.93
N SER A 632 -17.29 17.72 3.15
CA SER A 632 -16.66 18.86 3.83
C SER A 632 -17.57 20.08 3.90
N MET A 633 -17.19 21.23 3.32
CA MET A 633 -18.07 22.40 3.16
C MET A 633 -19.43 22.06 2.50
N GLY A 634 -19.43 21.16 1.51
CA GLY A 634 -20.65 20.65 0.86
C GLY A 634 -21.53 19.81 1.79
N SER A 635 -20.95 19.17 2.81
CA SER A 635 -21.75 18.55 3.88
C SER A 635 -22.42 19.63 4.75
N GLY A 636 -21.73 20.75 5.00
CA GLY A 636 -22.29 21.92 5.66
C GLY A 636 -23.46 22.54 4.88
N HIS A 637 -23.31 22.67 3.56
CA HIS A 637 -24.40 23.06 2.64
C HIS A 637 -25.59 22.10 2.67
N THR A 638 -25.31 20.80 2.70
CA THR A 638 -26.32 19.75 2.77
C THR A 638 -27.12 19.86 4.07
N LEU A 639 -26.42 19.91 5.21
CA LEU A 639 -27.05 19.96 6.53
C LEU A 639 -27.76 21.29 6.76
N SER A 640 -27.21 22.44 6.33
CA SER A 640 -27.89 23.73 6.44
C SER A 640 -29.18 23.79 5.62
N THR A 641 -29.23 23.10 4.48
CA THR A 641 -30.45 22.96 3.67
C THR A 641 -31.48 22.11 4.40
N LEU A 642 -31.08 20.98 4.97
CA LEU A 642 -31.96 20.14 5.79
C LEU A 642 -32.58 20.91 6.97
N TRP A 643 -31.77 21.69 7.69
CA TRP A 643 -32.27 22.44 8.86
C TRP A 643 -33.21 23.59 8.48
N THR A 644 -32.98 24.22 7.33
CA THR A 644 -33.76 25.39 6.85
C THR A 644 -35.04 24.96 6.15
N HIS A 645 -35.00 23.83 5.42
CA HIS A 645 -36.10 23.32 4.59
C HIS A 645 -36.37 21.82 4.89
N PRO A 646 -36.80 21.48 6.11
CA PRO A 646 -37.10 20.09 6.45
C PRO A 646 -38.23 19.54 5.58
N GLY A 647 -38.04 18.32 5.06
CA GLY A 647 -39.00 17.65 4.19
C GLY A 647 -38.92 18.03 2.71
N GLU A 648 -37.91 18.78 2.28
CA GLU A 648 -37.64 19.05 0.86
C GLU A 648 -36.80 17.95 0.19
N PHE A 649 -35.99 17.23 0.98
CA PHE A 649 -35.13 16.13 0.54
C PHE A 649 -35.26 14.97 1.52
N ALA A 650 -35.76 13.83 1.04
CA ALA A 650 -35.96 12.65 1.87
C ALA A 650 -34.66 11.89 2.21
N TYR A 651 -33.59 12.07 1.42
CA TYR A 651 -32.32 11.37 1.63
C TYR A 651 -31.16 12.37 1.75
N ILE A 652 -30.42 12.29 2.85
CA ILE A 652 -29.35 13.21 3.22
C ILE A 652 -28.06 12.45 3.46
N GLY A 653 -26.98 12.88 2.78
CA GLY A 653 -25.63 12.33 2.98
C GLY A 653 -24.62 13.41 3.39
N ALA A 654 -23.97 13.26 4.54
CA ALA A 654 -22.97 14.23 5.01
C ALA A 654 -21.61 13.57 5.17
N MET A 655 -20.64 13.90 4.32
CA MET A 655 -19.32 13.26 4.29
C MET A 655 -18.25 14.18 4.89
N SER A 656 -17.49 13.70 5.87
CA SER A 656 -16.50 14.49 6.63
C SER A 656 -17.12 15.77 7.19
N ALA A 657 -18.16 15.60 8.00
CA ALA A 657 -19.10 16.64 8.37
C ALA A 657 -18.71 17.41 9.63
N PHE A 658 -19.36 18.54 9.84
CA PHE A 658 -19.15 19.37 11.04
C PHE A 658 -20.36 20.26 11.30
N GLY A 659 -20.34 20.93 12.45
CA GLY A 659 -21.40 21.82 12.91
C GLY A 659 -22.36 21.11 13.87
N ALA A 660 -23.53 21.71 14.06
CA ALA A 660 -24.58 21.16 14.90
C ALA A 660 -25.95 21.65 14.39
N PRO A 661 -27.04 20.93 14.67
CA PRO A 661 -28.38 21.43 14.37
C PRO A 661 -28.63 22.76 15.11
N PRO A 662 -29.03 23.86 14.42
CA PRO A 662 -29.27 25.16 15.04
C PRO A 662 -30.34 25.14 16.13
N ALA A 663 -30.23 25.89 17.23
CA ALA A 663 -31.16 25.79 18.38
C ALA A 663 -32.68 25.85 18.05
N GLY A 664 -33.07 26.50 16.94
CA GLY A 664 -34.45 26.58 16.46
C GLY A 664 -34.91 25.48 15.50
N THR A 665 -34.09 24.47 15.18
CA THR A 665 -34.45 23.37 14.25
C THR A 665 -35.75 22.68 14.69
N ASP A 666 -36.69 22.56 13.75
CA ASP A 666 -37.90 21.75 13.92
C ASP A 666 -37.57 20.27 13.71
N VAL A 667 -37.16 19.61 14.81
CA VAL A 667 -36.78 18.19 14.81
C VAL A 667 -37.91 17.29 14.32
N ALA A 668 -39.16 17.60 14.67
CA ALA A 668 -40.30 16.78 14.26
C ALA A 668 -40.50 16.85 12.73
N ALA A 669 -40.35 18.04 12.14
CA ALA A 669 -40.40 18.19 10.69
C ALA A 669 -39.21 17.50 10.00
N VAL A 670 -38.00 17.57 10.57
CA VAL A 670 -36.82 16.86 10.03
C VAL A 670 -37.07 15.35 9.98
N ASN A 671 -37.44 14.74 11.11
CA ASN A 671 -37.64 13.28 11.17
C ASN A 671 -38.84 12.84 10.32
N ALA A 672 -39.93 13.62 10.29
CA ALA A 672 -41.10 13.26 9.48
C ALA A 672 -40.87 13.43 7.97
N GLY A 673 -39.94 14.29 7.57
CA GLY A 673 -39.66 14.62 6.18
C GLY A 673 -38.42 13.95 5.59
N THR A 674 -37.68 13.16 6.38
CA THR A 674 -36.43 12.53 5.96
C THR A 674 -36.50 11.02 6.21
N GLU A 675 -36.27 10.23 5.17
CA GLU A 675 -36.20 8.77 5.22
C GLU A 675 -34.81 8.29 5.68
N LEU A 676 -33.75 9.02 5.31
CA LEU A 676 -32.38 8.69 5.70
C LEU A 676 -31.53 9.95 5.88
N ILE A 677 -30.91 10.09 7.04
CA ILE A 677 -29.73 10.93 7.25
C ILE A 677 -28.56 9.99 7.49
N ARG A 678 -27.54 10.02 6.64
CA ARG A 678 -26.34 9.20 6.81
C ARG A 678 -25.08 10.06 6.83
N VAL A 679 -24.29 9.92 7.89
CA VAL A 679 -23.07 10.69 8.12
C VAL A 679 -21.84 9.77 7.98
N TYR A 680 -20.80 10.28 7.33
CA TYR A 680 -19.53 9.58 7.09
C TYR A 680 -18.36 10.40 7.61
N SER A 681 -17.29 9.73 8.02
CA SER A 681 -16.04 10.36 8.45
C SER A 681 -14.84 9.50 8.08
N GLY A 682 -13.73 10.17 7.77
CA GLY A 682 -12.40 9.58 7.91
C GLY A 682 -12.08 9.29 9.37
N ASP A 683 -10.93 8.70 9.68
CA ASP A 683 -10.49 8.45 11.05
C ASP A 683 -9.80 9.68 11.65
N ARG A 684 -9.00 9.54 12.72
CA ARG A 684 -8.31 10.70 13.34
C ARG A 684 -7.29 11.40 12.42
N GLN A 685 -6.99 10.86 11.24
CA GLN A 685 -6.23 11.56 10.19
C GLN A 685 -7.09 12.61 9.48
N ASP A 686 -8.42 12.51 9.51
CA ASP A 686 -9.36 13.54 9.06
C ASP A 686 -9.54 14.59 10.17
N PHE A 687 -9.14 15.83 9.90
CA PHE A 687 -9.27 16.93 10.88
C PHE A 687 -10.74 17.21 11.28
N THR A 688 -11.71 16.72 10.50
CA THR A 688 -13.14 16.79 10.80
C THR A 688 -13.66 15.61 11.63
N TYR A 689 -12.85 14.61 11.99
CA TYR A 689 -13.29 13.46 12.79
C TYR A 689 -13.96 13.87 14.10
N VAL A 690 -13.26 14.65 14.93
CA VAL A 690 -13.82 15.13 16.22
C VAL A 690 -15.04 16.05 15.98
N PRO A 691 -15.01 17.03 15.06
CA PRO A 691 -16.20 17.77 14.67
C PRO A 691 -17.39 16.91 14.21
N THR A 692 -17.15 15.81 13.49
CA THR A 692 -18.20 14.89 13.03
C THR A 692 -18.82 14.18 14.22
N LEU A 693 -18.02 13.67 15.15
CA LEU A 693 -18.54 13.03 16.36
C LEU A 693 -19.36 14.00 17.23
N ASN A 694 -18.96 15.27 17.30
CA ASN A 694 -19.72 16.30 17.99
C ASN A 694 -21.07 16.58 17.31
N LEU A 695 -21.12 16.57 15.97
CA LEU A 695 -22.35 16.67 15.21
C LEU A 695 -23.29 15.48 15.50
N ILE A 696 -22.75 14.25 15.48
CA ILE A 696 -23.51 13.03 15.82
C ILE A 696 -24.12 13.15 17.22
N ALA A 697 -23.30 13.46 18.22
CA ALA A 697 -23.77 13.62 19.60
C ALA A 697 -24.85 14.72 19.73
N ALA A 698 -24.71 15.83 18.99
CA ALA A 698 -25.72 16.89 18.98
C ALA A 698 -27.04 16.47 18.30
N MET A 699 -27.00 15.63 17.26
CA MET A 699 -28.20 15.07 16.65
C MET A 699 -28.89 14.08 17.59
N GLU A 700 -28.12 13.21 18.25
CA GLU A 700 -28.62 12.27 19.27
C GLU A 700 -29.29 13.00 20.43
N GLU A 701 -28.65 14.02 21.00
CA GLU A 701 -29.19 14.81 22.12
C GLU A 701 -30.53 15.47 21.75
N ARG A 702 -30.68 15.89 20.49
CA ARG A 702 -31.89 16.56 20.00
C ARG A 702 -32.96 15.59 19.50
N GLY A 703 -32.67 14.29 19.43
CA GLY A 703 -33.61 13.27 18.94
C GLY A 703 -33.82 13.29 17.43
N ILE A 704 -32.82 13.73 16.66
CA ILE A 704 -32.84 13.66 15.19
C ILE A 704 -32.46 12.24 14.76
N GLU A 705 -33.32 11.61 13.95
CA GLU A 705 -33.11 10.25 13.45
C GLU A 705 -32.01 10.24 12.37
N HIS A 706 -30.95 9.45 12.58
CA HIS A 706 -29.82 9.38 11.66
C HIS A 706 -29.04 8.07 11.81
N GLU A 707 -28.23 7.78 10.79
CA GLU A 707 -27.23 6.71 10.78
C GLU A 707 -25.83 7.31 10.73
N PHE A 708 -24.93 6.76 11.55
CA PHE A 708 -23.50 7.02 11.43
C PHE A 708 -22.82 5.80 10.79
N ALA A 709 -22.16 6.01 9.66
CA ALA A 709 -21.44 4.96 8.96
C ALA A 709 -20.19 4.51 9.74
N PRO A 710 -19.71 3.27 9.55
CA PRO A 710 -18.39 2.88 10.05
C PRO A 710 -17.32 3.86 9.59
N ILE A 711 -16.34 4.10 10.47
CA ILE A 711 -15.21 4.99 10.17
C ILE A 711 -14.40 4.43 9.02
N ILE A 712 -14.10 5.28 8.05
CA ILE A 712 -13.25 4.97 6.91
C ILE A 712 -11.83 5.39 7.29
N ALA A 713 -10.85 4.50 7.14
CA ALA A 713 -9.46 4.87 7.39
C ALA A 713 -9.00 5.97 6.42
N GLY A 714 -8.24 6.94 6.93
CA GLY A 714 -7.55 7.92 6.11
C GLY A 714 -7.94 9.37 6.35
N PRO A 715 -7.18 10.29 5.72
CA PRO A 715 -7.31 11.72 5.94
C PRO A 715 -8.53 12.31 5.22
N HIS A 716 -8.69 13.63 5.37
CA HIS A 716 -9.72 14.40 4.69
C HIS A 716 -9.49 14.48 3.17
N GLY A 717 -9.89 13.45 2.42
CA GLY A 717 -9.58 13.32 0.99
C GLY A 717 -10.59 12.49 0.17
N TRP A 718 -10.35 12.46 -1.14
CA TRP A 718 -11.26 11.83 -2.12
C TRP A 718 -11.45 10.34 -1.91
N ASP A 719 -10.44 9.64 -1.37
CA ASP A 719 -10.49 8.22 -1.05
C ASP A 719 -11.64 7.92 -0.07
N VAL A 720 -11.80 8.73 0.97
CA VAL A 720 -12.90 8.64 1.95
C VAL A 720 -14.24 8.97 1.31
N TRP A 721 -14.31 10.02 0.49
CA TRP A 721 -15.57 10.48 -0.12
C TRP A 721 -16.08 9.55 -1.21
N GLN A 722 -15.19 8.93 -1.99
CA GLN A 722 -15.54 7.89 -2.96
C GLN A 722 -16.12 6.66 -2.26
N LEU A 723 -15.49 6.20 -1.17
CA LEU A 723 -16.00 5.08 -0.37
C LEU A 723 -17.36 5.41 0.27
N SER A 724 -17.52 6.64 0.75
CA SER A 724 -18.81 7.14 1.27
C SER A 724 -19.90 7.12 0.20
N LEU A 725 -19.58 7.56 -1.03
CA LEU A 725 -20.52 7.57 -2.14
C LEU A 725 -20.91 6.15 -2.59
N ILE A 726 -19.94 5.24 -2.64
CA ILE A 726 -20.16 3.82 -2.98
C ILE A 726 -21.12 3.15 -1.97
N ASP A 727 -21.04 3.49 -0.68
CA ASP A 727 -21.99 2.99 0.33
C ASP A 727 -23.35 3.72 0.27
N PHE A 728 -23.38 5.00 -0.10
CA PHE A 728 -24.60 5.80 -0.06
C PHE A 728 -25.57 5.50 -1.21
N LEU A 729 -25.06 5.37 -2.45
CA LEU A 729 -25.89 5.23 -3.64
C LEU A 729 -26.89 4.06 -3.58
N PRO A 730 -26.53 2.85 -3.09
CA PRO A 730 -27.48 1.73 -2.96
C PRO A 730 -28.63 1.96 -1.98
N ARG A 731 -28.54 2.97 -1.11
CA ARG A 731 -29.52 3.28 -0.06
C ARG A 731 -30.56 4.31 -0.49
N LEU A 732 -30.33 4.96 -1.64
CA LEU A 732 -31.20 6.01 -2.14
C LEU A 732 -32.45 5.43 -2.78
N PHE A 733 -33.60 5.99 -2.42
CA PHE A 733 -34.91 5.68 -3.02
C PHE A 733 -35.33 4.21 -2.88
N THR A 734 -34.76 3.50 -1.90
CA THR A 734 -35.16 2.14 -1.53
C THR A 734 -36.20 2.20 -0.41
N SER A 735 -37.28 1.44 -0.56
CA SER A 735 -38.40 1.33 0.38
C SER A 735 -38.21 0.24 1.42
#